data_AF-A0A094EH79-F1
#
_entry.id   AF-A0A094EH79-F1
#
_cell.length_a   1.000
_cell.length_b   1.000
_cell.length_c   1.000
_cell.angle_alpha   90.00
_cell.angle_beta   90.00
_cell.angle_gamma   90.00
#
_symmetry.space_group_name_H-M   'P 1'
#
loop_
_entity.id
_entity.type
_entity.pdbx_description
1 polymer ?
#
loop_
_entity_poly.entity_id
_entity_poly.type
_entity_poly.pdbx_seq_one_letter_code
_entity_poly.pdbx_strand_id
1 'polypeptide(L)'
;MANVTVVLGSQWGDEGKGKLVDILSSKAQICARAQGGNNAGHTIVAEGKTLHYHMIPSGLGLVNEKCVNLIGSGTVVHIPAFFQELEALKAHGVIVDDRLFISDRAHVVLDLHQRVDGLEERELSGEKIGTTGKGIGPTYSTKMTRSGIRISEIFDEELFETKLRRIAAGFKKRYGDLLEYDPEAEIASFKEYREKLAPFVIDQVPFLQSAKASNTSILVEGANAIMLDIDHGTYPYVTSSNTGLGGILTGLTLGWRSLKDVIGVVKAYTTRVGGGPFPTEQLNEVGVKLQEEGREWGVTTGRRRRTGWFDAVVVAYSHQVNDYTSLNLTKLDVLDDFDELKVAVAYKYNGEKLDSFPASLDILEKVEVVYETLPGWKSSTSGSTKWEQLPVNAQKYIEFIETFLGHGLKIKYIGTGPDREHMILRAMTGLGPMERSYGRLFDAYKNLTGLSLSNDQASSEIGPVAQRLVFGVILFLVLLLLSIAASSDTELKPYSPPTPLLYPPNNHPTTITMATERLYQLLYPLPSPPPRPRLSSSPMQILALGLPRSGTDSLRTALHTLGYTHIWHGFDLPSTRPHDCAIWVPLLQSKARGDSGPGREFDWDVLLGDCDGVMDMPPGIFAEELLDFYPQAKVVLNRRRDMDAWHRSLNEAAKMILGSWGIWGLSWWDAELFWWYRSAVLWMGIMGEGKGGFEKNGKEWAERYYERLEGKLEREGREYLDWEVRDGWGPLCGFLGKEVPHEDFPWGNKGGNEFEKNANKAIEKMVKRAVVRIAGTVVVVAAGVGGWWWRSQ
;
A
#
# COMPACT_ATOMS: atom_id res chain seq x y z
N MET A 1 9.07 0.56 4.13
CA MET A 1 8.13 1.54 4.74
C MET A 1 7.20 0.77 5.65
N ALA A 2 7.01 1.23 6.90
CA ALA A 2 6.11 0.59 7.88
C ALA A 2 4.80 0.10 7.27
N ASN A 3 4.38 -1.08 7.72
CA ASN A 3 3.16 -1.73 7.28
C ASN A 3 2.00 -1.25 8.17
N VAL A 4 1.27 -0.22 7.71
CA VAL A 4 0.14 0.35 8.45
C VAL A 4 -1.17 -0.30 8.02
N THR A 5 -1.85 -0.92 8.97
CA THR A 5 -3.22 -1.44 8.82
C THR A 5 -4.18 -0.58 9.63
N VAL A 6 -5.27 -0.13 9.02
CA VAL A 6 -6.29 0.71 9.67
C VAL A 6 -7.61 -0.04 9.75
N VAL A 7 -8.29 0.00 10.89
CA VAL A 7 -9.63 -0.56 11.09
C VAL A 7 -10.62 0.56 11.39
N LEU A 8 -11.60 0.77 10.51
CA LEU A 8 -12.59 1.85 10.61
C LEU A 8 -14.01 1.30 10.63
N GLY A 9 -14.95 2.02 11.24
CA GLY A 9 -16.37 1.66 11.23
C GLY A 9 -17.03 2.24 9.98
N SER A 10 -17.84 1.42 9.29
CA SER A 10 -18.44 1.79 8.01
C SER A 10 -19.89 2.26 8.10
N GLN A 11 -20.48 2.30 9.30
CA GLN A 11 -21.89 2.67 9.52
C GLN A 11 -21.98 3.76 10.63
N TRP A 12 -22.88 3.62 11.61
CA TRP A 12 -23.07 4.54 12.76
C TRP A 12 -22.47 4.00 14.07
N GLY A 13 -21.43 3.18 14.01
CA GLY A 13 -20.76 2.65 15.19
C GLY A 13 -21.27 1.28 15.62
N ASP A 14 -20.65 0.73 16.66
CA ASP A 14 -20.97 -0.60 17.21
C ASP A 14 -20.88 -1.78 16.23
N GLU A 15 -20.11 -1.64 15.15
CA GLU A 15 -19.96 -2.69 14.13
C GLU A 15 -19.07 -3.86 14.58
N GLY A 16 -18.53 -3.83 15.81
CA GLY A 16 -17.66 -4.90 16.32
C GLY A 16 -16.18 -4.77 15.91
N LYS A 17 -15.69 -3.54 15.69
CA LYS A 17 -14.27 -3.26 15.39
C LYS A 17 -13.29 -3.93 16.35
N GLY A 18 -13.59 -3.88 17.65
CA GLY A 18 -12.73 -4.41 18.71
C GLY A 18 -12.31 -5.86 18.52
N LYS A 19 -13.21 -6.73 18.02
CA LYS A 19 -12.88 -8.14 17.73
C LYS A 19 -11.82 -8.28 16.64
N LEU A 20 -11.96 -7.52 15.56
CA LEU A 20 -10.97 -7.55 14.48
C LEU A 20 -9.64 -6.94 14.93
N VAL A 21 -9.68 -5.83 15.67
CA VAL A 21 -8.48 -5.20 16.22
C VAL A 21 -7.76 -6.17 17.15
N ASP A 22 -8.47 -6.88 18.03
CA ASP A 22 -7.90 -7.94 18.88
C ASP A 22 -7.16 -9.02 18.05
N ILE A 23 -7.82 -9.56 17.02
CA ILE A 23 -7.23 -10.57 16.12
C ILE A 23 -5.97 -10.03 15.42
N LEU A 24 -6.01 -8.79 14.92
CA LEU A 24 -4.89 -8.19 14.21
C LEU A 24 -3.76 -7.74 15.14
N SER A 25 -4.11 -7.37 16.38
CA SER A 25 -3.16 -6.89 17.39
C SER A 25 -2.16 -7.95 17.79
N SER A 26 -2.49 -9.24 17.66
CA SER A 26 -1.57 -10.36 17.96
C SER A 26 -0.30 -10.34 17.11
N LYS A 27 -0.29 -9.61 15.99
CA LYS A 27 0.87 -9.47 15.07
C LYS A 27 1.36 -8.02 14.95
N ALA A 28 0.70 -7.09 15.62
CA ALA A 28 1.05 -5.68 15.58
C ALA A 28 2.16 -5.38 16.59
N GLN A 29 3.18 -4.63 16.17
CA GLN A 29 4.20 -4.12 17.09
C GLN A 29 3.72 -2.84 17.77
N ILE A 30 2.96 -2.00 17.05
CA ILE A 30 2.32 -0.81 17.60
C ILE A 30 0.81 -0.88 17.34
N CYS A 31 -0.01 -0.61 18.34
CA CYS A 31 -1.45 -0.36 18.20
C CYS A 31 -1.76 1.09 18.61
N ALA A 32 -2.44 1.84 17.75
CA ALA A 32 -2.63 3.27 17.95
C ALA A 32 -4.08 3.72 17.79
N ARG A 33 -4.51 4.66 18.63
CA ARG A 33 -5.79 5.37 18.51
C ARG A 33 -5.53 6.78 17.98
N ALA A 34 -6.17 7.16 16.88
CA ALA A 34 -5.90 8.45 16.24
C ALA A 34 -6.83 9.58 16.70
N GLN A 35 -8.06 9.26 17.10
CA GLN A 35 -9.15 10.21 17.27
C GLN A 35 -10.19 9.72 18.30
N GLY A 36 -11.10 10.62 18.68
CA GLY A 36 -12.13 10.38 19.68
C GLY A 36 -11.59 10.49 21.10
N GLY A 37 -12.36 10.00 22.07
CA GLY A 37 -11.98 9.93 23.47
C GLY A 37 -12.62 8.72 24.15
N ASN A 38 -13.04 8.88 25.41
CA ASN A 38 -13.73 7.85 26.18
C ASN A 38 -15.22 7.66 25.81
N ASN A 39 -15.64 8.20 24.67
CA ASN A 39 -16.96 7.99 24.05
C ASN A 39 -17.00 6.81 23.09
N ALA A 40 -15.84 6.27 22.71
CA ALA A 40 -15.76 4.97 22.05
C ALA A 40 -15.69 3.87 23.12
N GLY A 41 -16.24 2.70 22.79
CA GLY A 41 -16.25 1.54 23.69
C GLY A 41 -16.07 0.26 22.89
N HIS A 42 -15.10 -0.55 23.29
CA HIS A 42 -14.85 -1.88 22.71
C HIS A 42 -14.79 -2.90 23.83
N THR A 43 -15.49 -4.01 23.63
CA THR A 43 -15.40 -5.15 24.55
C THR A 43 -14.66 -6.27 23.84
N ILE A 44 -13.62 -6.79 24.48
CA ILE A 44 -12.84 -7.92 24.00
C ILE A 44 -12.95 -9.04 25.03
N VAL A 45 -13.19 -10.25 24.53
CA VAL A 45 -13.14 -11.46 25.35
C VAL A 45 -11.85 -12.21 24.99
N ALA A 46 -10.92 -12.26 25.93
CA ALA A 46 -9.61 -12.90 25.77
C ALA A 46 -9.29 -13.75 27.01
N GLU A 47 -8.83 -14.98 26.82
CA GLU A 47 -8.47 -15.91 27.90
C GLU A 47 -9.59 -16.10 28.96
N GLY A 48 -10.85 -16.09 28.51
CA GLY A 48 -12.01 -16.21 29.40
C GLY A 48 -12.32 -14.95 30.23
N LYS A 49 -11.59 -13.85 30.04
CA LYS A 49 -11.82 -12.55 30.69
C LYS A 49 -12.45 -11.56 29.72
N THR A 50 -13.34 -10.72 30.22
CA THR A 50 -13.96 -9.63 29.46
C THR A 50 -13.27 -8.31 29.80
N LEU A 51 -12.65 -7.70 28.81
CA LEU A 51 -11.94 -6.42 28.93
C LEU A 51 -12.73 -5.33 28.20
N HIS A 52 -12.90 -4.18 28.85
CA HIS A 52 -13.60 -3.03 28.31
C HIS A 52 -12.61 -1.89 28.07
N TYR A 53 -12.48 -1.48 26.81
CA TYR A 53 -11.60 -0.41 26.37
C TYR A 53 -12.44 0.80 25.94
N HIS A 54 -11.94 1.99 26.23
CA HIS A 54 -12.53 3.26 25.82
C HIS A 54 -11.50 4.15 25.12
N MET A 55 -10.46 4.59 25.82
CA MET A 55 -9.39 5.42 25.25
C MET A 55 -8.13 4.62 24.97
N ILE A 56 -7.83 3.62 25.81
CA ILE A 56 -6.64 2.80 25.67
C ILE A 56 -6.81 1.92 24.42
N PRO A 57 -5.81 1.89 23.51
CA PRO A 57 -5.88 1.02 22.34
C PRO A 57 -6.01 -0.43 22.76
N SER A 58 -6.86 -1.17 22.05
CA SER A 58 -7.24 -2.53 22.44
C SER A 58 -6.11 -3.56 22.25
N GLY A 59 -5.00 -3.16 21.62
CA GLY A 59 -3.75 -3.92 21.58
C GLY A 59 -3.04 -4.01 22.92
N LEU A 60 -3.41 -3.18 23.92
CA LEU A 60 -2.95 -3.30 25.30
C LEU A 60 -3.79 -4.37 26.01
N GLY A 61 -3.65 -5.61 25.55
CA GLY A 61 -4.41 -6.74 26.05
C GLY A 61 -3.55 -7.90 26.52
N LEU A 62 -4.23 -8.98 26.90
CA LEU A 62 -3.62 -10.24 27.34
C LEU A 62 -2.98 -11.03 26.18
N VAL A 63 -3.42 -10.79 24.94
CA VAL A 63 -3.03 -11.60 23.77
C VAL A 63 -1.63 -11.26 23.24
N ASN A 64 -1.19 -9.99 23.36
CA ASN A 64 0.12 -9.56 22.85
C ASN A 64 0.82 -8.68 23.87
N GLU A 65 1.61 -9.30 24.74
CA GLU A 65 2.39 -8.64 25.79
C GLU A 65 3.53 -7.74 25.27
N LYS A 66 3.82 -7.77 23.97
CA LYS A 66 4.88 -6.96 23.34
C LYS A 66 4.36 -5.77 22.55
N CYS A 67 3.03 -5.67 22.37
CA CYS A 67 2.44 -4.57 21.63
C CYS A 67 2.63 -3.26 22.41
N VAL A 68 3.21 -2.27 21.74
CA VAL A 68 3.28 -0.89 22.22
C VAL A 68 2.02 -0.15 21.79
N ASN A 69 1.43 0.63 22.69
CA ASN A 69 0.14 1.25 22.52
C ASN A 69 0.26 2.77 22.58
N LEU A 70 -0.36 3.46 21.62
CA LEU A 70 -0.29 4.91 21.50
C LEU A 70 -1.69 5.55 21.46
N ILE A 71 -1.95 6.44 22.40
CA ILE A 71 -3.06 7.39 22.35
C ILE A 71 -2.58 8.63 21.59
N GLY A 72 -3.06 8.80 20.36
CA GLY A 72 -2.53 9.75 19.40
C GLY A 72 -2.98 11.20 19.60
N SER A 73 -2.29 12.15 18.94
CA SER A 73 -2.52 13.60 19.08
C SER A 73 -3.89 14.09 18.62
N GLY A 74 -4.59 13.32 17.78
CA GLY A 74 -5.97 13.62 17.38
C GLY A 74 -7.03 13.26 18.43
N THR A 75 -6.67 12.54 19.49
CA THR A 75 -7.57 12.16 20.59
C THR A 75 -7.79 13.30 21.59
N VAL A 76 -8.87 13.16 22.38
CA VAL A 76 -9.15 13.96 23.57
C VAL A 76 -9.19 13.03 24.78
N VAL A 77 -8.42 13.34 25.82
CA VAL A 77 -8.14 12.43 26.94
C VAL A 77 -8.68 13.00 28.24
N HIS A 78 -9.59 12.26 28.89
CA HIS A 78 -10.03 12.56 30.26
C HIS A 78 -9.12 11.82 31.24
N ILE A 79 -8.29 12.55 31.98
CA ILE A 79 -7.24 11.95 32.82
C ILE A 79 -7.80 11.01 33.91
N PRO A 80 -8.87 11.36 34.66
CA PRO A 80 -9.46 10.44 35.63
C PRO A 80 -9.98 9.14 34.98
N ALA A 81 -10.69 9.23 33.85
CA ALA A 81 -11.18 8.04 33.15
C ALA A 81 -10.04 7.17 32.59
N PHE A 82 -8.94 7.79 32.15
CA PHE A 82 -7.75 7.06 31.71
C PHE A 82 -7.19 6.18 32.84
N PHE A 83 -7.01 6.74 34.04
CA PHE A 83 -6.52 5.96 35.18
C PHE A 83 -7.53 4.90 35.66
N GLN A 84 -8.83 5.19 35.63
CA GLN A 84 -9.86 4.19 35.95
C GLN A 84 -9.81 3.00 34.98
N GLU A 85 -9.70 3.27 33.68
CA GLU A 85 -9.56 2.25 32.64
C GLU A 85 -8.26 1.45 32.83
N LEU A 86 -7.16 2.15 33.11
CA LEU A 86 -5.85 1.55 33.34
C LEU A 86 -5.84 0.58 34.52
N GLU A 87 -6.38 0.99 35.68
CA GLU A 87 -6.44 0.15 36.87
C GLU A 87 -7.39 -1.05 36.67
N ALA A 88 -8.48 -0.86 35.92
CA ALA A 88 -9.35 -1.97 35.54
C ALA A 88 -8.62 -3.01 34.68
N LEU A 89 -7.79 -2.59 33.72
CA LEU A 89 -6.98 -3.50 32.91
C LEU A 89 -5.92 -4.24 33.75
N LYS A 90 -5.20 -3.53 34.64
CA LYS A 90 -4.23 -4.14 35.56
C LYS A 90 -4.87 -5.18 36.48
N ALA A 91 -6.08 -4.92 36.99
CA ALA A 91 -6.82 -5.86 37.82
C ALA A 91 -7.14 -7.19 37.09
N HIS A 92 -7.22 -7.16 35.76
CA HIS A 92 -7.38 -8.36 34.93
C HIS A 92 -6.05 -9.01 34.52
N GLY A 93 -4.90 -8.48 34.97
CA GLY A 93 -3.57 -9.02 34.71
C GLY A 93 -2.88 -8.45 33.46
N VAL A 94 -3.37 -7.35 32.90
CA VAL A 94 -2.71 -6.70 31.76
C VAL A 94 -1.43 -6.00 32.20
N ILE A 95 -0.31 -6.32 31.54
CA ILE A 95 0.99 -5.66 31.75
C ILE A 95 0.99 -4.32 31.02
N VAL A 96 1.27 -3.23 31.71
CA VAL A 96 1.19 -1.87 31.15
C VAL A 96 2.56 -1.23 30.96
N ASP A 97 3.47 -1.49 31.90
CA ASP A 97 4.75 -0.78 31.98
C ASP A 97 5.53 -0.88 30.67
N ASP A 98 6.09 0.25 30.22
CA ASP A 98 6.82 0.43 28.96
C ASP A 98 6.04 0.10 27.67
N ARG A 99 4.71 0.02 27.75
CA ARG A 99 3.85 -0.36 26.61
C ARG A 99 2.71 0.58 26.30
N LEU A 100 2.46 1.58 27.13
CA LEU A 100 1.35 2.52 26.92
C LEU A 100 1.88 3.94 26.91
N PHE A 101 1.57 4.67 25.83
CA PHE A 101 2.01 6.04 25.64
C PHE A 101 0.88 6.94 25.18
N ILE A 102 0.97 8.21 25.55
CA ILE A 102 0.06 9.30 25.21
C ILE A 102 0.86 10.38 24.51
N SER A 103 0.36 10.88 23.38
CA SER A 103 0.96 12.03 22.74
C SER A 103 0.84 13.27 23.64
N ASP A 104 1.97 13.93 23.83
CA ASP A 104 2.10 15.28 24.37
C ASP A 104 1.16 16.33 23.73
N ARG A 105 0.70 16.10 22.49
CA ARG A 105 -0.18 16.99 21.72
C ARG A 105 -1.67 16.65 21.79
N ALA A 106 -2.04 15.53 22.42
CA ALA A 106 -3.45 15.22 22.67
C ALA A 106 -4.08 16.30 23.55
N HIS A 107 -5.39 16.53 23.41
CA HIS A 107 -6.10 17.55 24.20
C HIS A 107 -6.71 16.95 25.47
N VAL A 108 -6.82 17.76 26.50
CA VAL A 108 -7.35 17.35 27.81
C VAL A 108 -8.85 17.60 27.86
N VAL A 109 -9.61 16.56 28.16
CA VAL A 109 -11.01 16.70 28.56
C VAL A 109 -11.03 17.05 30.04
N LEU A 110 -11.57 18.22 30.38
CA LEU A 110 -11.78 18.68 31.75
C LEU A 110 -13.17 18.24 32.25
N ASP A 111 -13.36 18.17 33.56
CA ASP A 111 -14.68 17.95 34.17
C ASP A 111 -15.63 19.10 33.81
N LEU A 112 -15.09 20.30 33.63
CA LEU A 112 -15.79 21.44 33.03
C LEU A 112 -16.45 21.08 31.69
N HIS A 113 -15.70 20.43 30.79
CA HIS A 113 -16.22 20.07 29.46
C HIS A 113 -17.39 19.08 29.56
N GLN A 114 -17.38 18.16 30.52
CA GLN A 114 -18.50 17.23 30.73
C GLN A 114 -19.77 17.96 31.21
N ARG A 115 -19.62 18.95 32.08
CA ARG A 115 -20.75 19.77 32.56
C ARG A 115 -21.33 20.62 31.43
N VAL A 116 -20.47 21.19 30.60
CA VAL A 116 -20.87 21.96 29.41
C VAL A 116 -21.62 21.09 28.40
N ASP A 117 -21.13 19.88 28.12
CA ASP A 117 -21.78 18.92 27.22
C ASP A 117 -23.23 18.61 27.68
N GLY A 118 -23.41 18.38 28.98
CA GLY A 118 -24.74 18.18 29.57
C GLY A 118 -25.63 19.44 29.60
N LEU A 119 -25.06 20.64 29.55
CA LEU A 119 -25.83 21.89 29.39
C LEU A 119 -26.28 22.08 27.94
N GLU A 120 -25.38 21.87 26.98
CA GLU A 120 -25.66 21.96 25.54
C GLU A 120 -26.80 21.01 25.13
N GLU A 121 -26.76 19.76 25.60
CA GLU A 121 -27.86 18.79 25.36
C GLU A 121 -29.20 19.18 26.02
N ARG A 122 -29.18 19.97 27.10
CA ARG A 122 -30.41 20.45 27.75
C ARG A 122 -31.05 21.61 27.00
N GLU A 123 -30.27 22.46 26.35
CA GLU A 123 -30.78 23.59 25.56
C GLU A 123 -31.55 23.12 24.30
N LEU A 124 -31.20 21.95 23.76
CA LEU A 124 -31.72 21.45 22.48
C LEU A 124 -33.22 21.01 22.47
N SER A 125 -34.01 21.25 23.52
CA SER A 125 -35.50 21.26 23.53
C SER A 125 -36.28 20.16 22.76
N GLY A 126 -35.69 18.99 22.49
CA GLY A 126 -36.31 17.88 21.73
C GLY A 126 -35.45 17.36 20.58
N GLU A 127 -34.55 18.18 20.05
CA GLU A 127 -33.58 17.87 18.99
C GLU A 127 -32.24 17.43 19.58
N LYS A 128 -32.29 16.60 20.63
CA LYS A 128 -31.07 16.13 21.30
C LYS A 128 -30.22 15.36 20.31
N ILE A 129 -28.93 15.68 20.27
CA ILE A 129 -27.95 14.91 19.49
C ILE A 129 -27.86 13.51 20.09
N GLY A 130 -27.94 13.42 21.42
CA GLY A 130 -27.75 12.19 22.16
C GLY A 130 -26.29 11.95 22.47
N THR A 131 -25.58 12.98 22.91
CA THR A 131 -24.16 12.89 23.26
C THR A 131 -23.93 11.90 24.40
N THR A 132 -22.67 11.50 24.60
CA THR A 132 -22.28 10.61 25.69
C THR A 132 -22.16 11.32 27.04
N GLY A 133 -22.28 12.66 27.07
CA GLY A 133 -22.05 13.47 28.26
C GLY A 133 -20.60 13.42 28.77
N LYS A 134 -19.65 13.05 27.91
CA LYS A 134 -18.23 12.88 28.26
C LYS A 134 -17.37 14.08 27.90
N GLY A 135 -17.96 15.19 27.45
CA GLY A 135 -17.21 16.43 27.19
C GLY A 135 -16.42 16.42 25.88
N ILE A 136 -16.71 15.48 24.97
CA ILE A 136 -15.97 15.33 23.71
C ILE A 136 -16.17 16.56 22.81
N GLY A 137 -17.42 16.97 22.60
CA GLY A 137 -17.76 18.12 21.76
C GLY A 137 -17.13 19.42 22.28
N PRO A 138 -17.37 19.80 23.55
CA PRO A 138 -16.75 20.99 24.13
C PRO A 138 -15.21 20.96 24.09
N THR A 139 -14.58 19.79 24.23
CA THR A 139 -13.11 19.68 24.14
C THR A 139 -12.61 19.90 22.70
N TYR A 140 -13.26 19.32 21.69
CA TYR A 140 -12.92 19.61 20.29
C TYR A 140 -13.23 21.06 19.91
N SER A 141 -14.28 21.67 20.47
CA SER A 141 -14.57 23.11 20.30
C SER A 141 -13.47 23.99 20.89
N THR A 142 -12.99 23.71 22.10
CA THR A 142 -11.87 24.47 22.69
C THR A 142 -10.55 24.24 21.94
N LYS A 143 -10.33 23.05 21.38
CA LYS A 143 -9.23 22.78 20.43
C LYS A 143 -9.32 23.68 19.19
N MET A 144 -10.47 23.72 18.52
CA MET A 144 -10.63 24.50 17.28
C MET A 144 -10.62 26.01 17.52
N THR A 145 -11.10 26.48 18.66
CA THR A 145 -10.96 27.89 19.08
C THR A 145 -9.53 28.24 19.53
N ARG A 146 -8.64 27.25 19.65
CA ARG A 146 -7.24 27.37 20.12
C ARG A 146 -7.14 27.83 21.57
N SER A 147 -8.19 27.60 22.35
CA SER A 147 -8.26 27.95 23.77
C SER A 147 -7.99 26.76 24.69
N GLY A 148 -8.13 25.54 24.18
CA GLY A 148 -7.99 24.28 24.91
C GLY A 148 -6.59 24.02 25.45
N ILE A 149 -6.51 22.99 26.29
CA ILE A 149 -5.31 22.54 27.00
C ILE A 149 -4.82 21.24 26.37
N ARG A 150 -3.51 21.14 26.15
CA ARG A 150 -2.86 19.89 25.68
C ARG A 150 -2.17 19.16 26.81
N ILE A 151 -1.89 17.87 26.63
CA ILE A 151 -1.21 17.03 27.62
C ILE A 151 0.13 17.64 28.05
N SER A 152 0.94 18.16 27.12
CA SER A 152 2.22 18.81 27.45
C SER A 152 2.10 20.01 28.38
N GLU A 153 0.95 20.69 28.36
CA GLU A 153 0.71 21.90 29.13
C GLU A 153 0.27 21.58 30.56
N ILE A 154 -0.10 20.33 30.88
CA ILE A 154 -0.42 19.89 32.25
C ILE A 154 0.80 20.07 33.18
N PHE A 155 2.01 19.87 32.65
CA PHE A 155 3.25 19.88 33.42
C PHE A 155 3.79 21.30 33.71
N ASP A 156 3.26 22.31 33.04
CA ASP A 156 3.49 23.72 33.37
C ASP A 156 2.32 24.19 34.24
N GLU A 157 2.51 24.20 35.56
CA GLU A 157 1.43 24.42 36.52
C GLU A 157 0.78 25.79 36.33
N GLU A 158 1.58 26.85 36.20
CA GLU A 158 1.10 28.22 36.05
C GLU A 158 0.29 28.39 34.77
N LEU A 159 0.79 27.84 33.65
CA LEU A 159 0.11 27.87 32.36
C LEU A 159 -1.21 27.10 32.40
N PHE A 160 -1.20 25.87 32.94
CA PHE A 160 -2.38 25.02 33.06
C PHE A 160 -3.48 25.73 33.85
N GLU A 161 -3.15 26.21 35.04
CA GLU A 161 -4.12 26.84 35.93
C GLU A 161 -4.71 28.12 35.32
N THR A 162 -3.86 28.94 34.71
CA THR A 162 -4.29 30.17 34.04
C THR A 162 -5.24 29.87 32.88
N LYS A 163 -4.93 28.85 32.07
CA LYS A 163 -5.82 28.42 30.99
C LYS A 163 -7.14 27.85 31.50
N LEU A 164 -7.11 27.00 32.51
CA LEU A 164 -8.32 26.38 33.09
C LEU A 164 -9.26 27.46 33.65
N ARG A 165 -8.75 28.38 34.48
CA ARG A 165 -9.53 29.51 35.00
C ARG A 165 -10.12 30.36 33.88
N ARG A 166 -9.36 30.60 32.80
CA ARG A 166 -9.84 31.37 31.63
C ARG A 166 -10.97 30.65 30.89
N ILE A 167 -10.84 29.34 30.66
CA ILE A 167 -11.89 28.53 29.99
C ILE A 167 -13.15 28.50 30.87
N ALA A 168 -12.99 28.27 32.18
CA ALA A 168 -14.09 28.29 33.16
C ALA A 168 -14.83 29.64 33.16
N ALA A 169 -14.11 30.75 33.21
CA ALA A 169 -14.69 32.09 33.11
C ALA A 169 -15.41 32.32 31.77
N GLY A 170 -14.88 31.80 30.66
CA GLY A 170 -15.51 31.87 29.35
C GLY A 170 -16.86 31.14 29.30
N PHE A 171 -16.93 29.90 29.79
CA PHE A 171 -18.18 29.15 29.87
C PHE A 171 -19.15 29.72 30.91
N LYS A 172 -18.65 30.26 32.02
CA LYS A 172 -19.49 30.97 33.01
C LYS A 172 -20.18 32.19 32.39
N LYS A 173 -19.51 32.92 31.48
CA LYS A 173 -20.15 34.00 30.71
C LYS A 173 -21.23 33.50 29.76
N ARG A 174 -21.08 32.30 29.19
CA ARG A 174 -22.05 31.70 28.27
C ARG A 174 -23.29 31.17 28.99
N TYR A 175 -23.10 30.40 30.06
CA TYR A 175 -24.18 29.66 30.73
C TYR A 175 -24.64 30.29 32.05
N GLY A 176 -23.97 31.34 32.53
CA GLY A 176 -24.31 32.02 33.78
C GLY A 176 -24.31 31.07 34.98
N ASP A 177 -25.33 31.17 35.81
CA ASP A 177 -25.47 30.36 37.04
C ASP A 177 -25.88 28.90 36.80
N LEU A 178 -26.25 28.53 35.57
CA LEU A 178 -26.49 27.14 35.22
C LEU A 178 -25.19 26.31 35.20
N LEU A 179 -24.04 26.96 35.04
CA LEU A 179 -22.74 26.31 35.14
C LEU A 179 -22.25 26.34 36.60
N GLU A 180 -22.55 25.26 37.31
CA GLU A 180 -22.00 24.97 38.63
C GLU A 180 -20.64 24.28 38.46
N TYR A 181 -19.56 25.07 38.58
CA TYR A 181 -18.19 24.56 38.43
C TYR A 181 -17.18 25.35 39.26
N ASP A 182 -16.33 24.61 39.98
CA ASP A 182 -15.23 25.15 40.78
C ASP A 182 -13.89 24.82 40.09
N PRO A 183 -13.22 25.81 39.48
CA PRO A 183 -11.92 25.59 38.83
C PRO A 183 -10.82 25.18 39.81
N GLU A 184 -10.87 25.64 41.07
CA GLU A 184 -9.80 25.36 42.04
C GLU A 184 -9.84 23.90 42.51
N ALA A 185 -11.04 23.31 42.62
CA ALA A 185 -11.20 21.89 42.92
C ALA A 185 -10.58 21.00 41.83
N GLU A 186 -10.80 21.32 40.54
CA GLU A 186 -10.19 20.55 39.45
C GLU A 186 -8.67 20.76 39.41
N ILE A 187 -8.18 22.00 39.54
CA ILE A 187 -6.74 22.31 39.63
C ILE A 187 -6.07 21.49 40.74
N ALA A 188 -6.68 21.40 41.93
CA ALA A 188 -6.13 20.64 43.04
C ALA A 188 -5.94 19.16 42.70
N SER A 189 -6.87 18.55 41.96
CA SER A 189 -6.75 17.14 41.53
C SER A 189 -5.58 16.90 40.57
N PHE A 190 -5.22 17.89 39.75
CA PHE A 190 -4.14 17.75 38.78
C PHE A 190 -2.74 17.74 39.41
N LYS A 191 -2.60 18.13 40.68
CA LYS A 191 -1.32 18.01 41.42
C LYS A 191 -0.84 16.55 41.46
N GLU A 192 -1.75 15.63 41.77
CA GLU A 192 -1.46 14.20 41.81
C GLU A 192 -1.34 13.59 40.41
N TYR A 193 -2.20 14.03 39.47
CA TYR A 193 -2.19 13.49 38.12
C TYR A 193 -0.91 13.81 37.35
N ARG A 194 -0.25 14.96 37.59
CA ARG A 194 1.01 15.33 36.92
C ARG A 194 2.08 14.26 37.10
N GLU A 195 2.36 13.87 38.34
CA GLU A 195 3.40 12.87 38.65
C GLU A 195 3.05 11.50 38.06
N LYS A 196 1.79 11.08 38.19
CA LYS A 196 1.31 9.79 37.69
C LYS A 196 1.27 9.71 36.16
N LEU A 197 0.98 10.82 35.48
CA LEU A 197 0.81 10.86 34.04
C LEU A 197 2.15 10.94 33.31
N ALA A 198 3.16 11.59 33.90
CA ALA A 198 4.46 11.84 33.28
C ALA A 198 5.10 10.62 32.59
N PRO A 199 5.11 9.40 33.18
CA PRO A 199 5.72 8.22 32.55
C PRO A 199 5.04 7.78 31.24
N PHE A 200 3.78 8.15 31.03
CA PHE A 200 3.03 7.77 29.83
C PHE A 200 3.19 8.77 28.69
N VAL A 201 3.72 9.97 28.93
CA VAL A 201 3.71 11.05 27.92
C VAL A 201 4.96 11.02 27.06
N ILE A 202 4.79 11.01 25.74
CA ILE A 202 5.88 11.04 24.77
C ILE A 202 5.63 12.07 23.66
N ASP A 203 6.71 12.50 22.99
CA ASP A 203 6.58 13.13 21.68
C ASP A 203 6.26 12.05 20.63
N GLN A 204 5.01 12.05 20.17
CA GLN A 204 4.51 11.11 19.16
C GLN A 204 5.26 11.18 17.83
N VAL A 205 5.72 12.37 17.42
CA VAL A 205 6.26 12.60 16.07
C VAL A 205 7.55 11.80 15.82
N PRO A 206 8.63 11.94 16.62
CA PRO A 206 9.83 11.14 16.46
C PRO A 206 9.58 9.66 16.75
N PHE A 207 8.66 9.32 17.66
CA PHE A 207 8.28 7.92 17.93
C PHE A 207 7.73 7.23 16.67
N LEU A 208 6.73 7.82 16.02
CA LEU A 208 6.16 7.25 14.80
C LEU A 208 7.08 7.38 13.59
N GLN A 209 7.97 8.37 13.55
CA GLN A 209 9.00 8.47 12.52
C GLN A 209 10.02 7.33 12.64
N SER A 210 10.48 7.01 13.85
CA SER A 210 11.37 5.89 14.12
C SER A 210 10.71 4.56 13.72
N ALA A 211 9.46 4.34 14.15
CA ALA A 211 8.70 3.15 13.76
C ALA A 211 8.56 2.99 12.24
N LYS A 212 8.35 4.09 11.51
CA LYS A 212 8.30 4.09 10.04
C LYS A 212 9.63 3.71 9.41
N ALA A 213 10.74 4.25 9.92
CA ALA A 213 12.09 3.97 9.44
C ALA A 213 12.47 2.50 9.66
N SER A 214 12.08 1.93 10.81
CA SER A 214 12.33 0.52 11.16
C SER A 214 11.35 -0.48 10.56
N ASN A 215 10.47 -0.04 9.64
CA ASN A 215 9.47 -0.89 8.98
C ASN A 215 8.52 -1.62 9.96
N THR A 216 8.27 -1.02 11.12
CA THR A 216 7.45 -1.58 12.19
C THR A 216 5.99 -1.78 11.74
N SER A 217 5.35 -2.87 12.15
CA SER A 217 3.91 -3.07 11.89
C SER A 217 3.06 -2.20 12.82
N ILE A 218 2.21 -1.37 12.24
CA ILE A 218 1.34 -0.45 12.97
C ILE A 218 -0.13 -0.80 12.67
N LEU A 219 -0.89 -1.11 13.71
CA LEU A 219 -2.33 -1.26 13.67
C LEU A 219 -2.98 0.03 14.19
N VAL A 220 -3.89 0.60 13.43
CA VAL A 220 -4.66 1.77 13.84
C VAL A 220 -6.10 1.38 14.12
N GLU A 221 -6.54 1.61 15.34
CA GLU A 221 -7.89 1.41 15.79
C GLU A 221 -8.71 2.71 15.61
N GLY A 222 -9.72 2.68 14.75
CA GLY A 222 -10.66 3.76 14.59
C GLY A 222 -11.73 3.76 15.69
N ALA A 223 -11.98 4.93 16.28
CA ALA A 223 -13.12 5.17 17.15
C ALA A 223 -14.36 5.56 16.35
N ASN A 224 -15.55 5.26 16.87
CA ASN A 224 -16.83 5.58 16.21
C ASN A 224 -16.89 5.01 14.76
N ALA A 225 -17.53 5.71 13.83
CA ALA A 225 -17.68 5.24 12.45
C ALA A 225 -17.98 6.42 11.51
N ILE A 226 -17.86 6.21 10.20
CA ILE A 226 -17.92 7.30 9.22
C ILE A 226 -19.24 8.07 9.23
N MET A 227 -20.37 7.43 9.54
CA MET A 227 -21.65 8.14 9.54
C MET A 227 -21.86 9.00 10.79
N LEU A 228 -20.91 8.94 11.72
CA LEU A 228 -20.75 9.84 12.86
C LEU A 228 -19.59 10.83 12.66
N ASP A 229 -18.94 10.86 11.49
CA ASP A 229 -17.88 11.83 11.18
C ASP A 229 -18.44 13.26 11.19
N ILE A 230 -17.65 14.22 11.68
CA ILE A 230 -18.09 15.62 11.76
C ILE A 230 -18.37 16.24 10.38
N ASP A 231 -17.66 15.80 9.33
CA ASP A 231 -17.80 16.33 7.96
C ASP A 231 -18.65 15.40 7.08
N HIS A 232 -18.50 14.08 7.27
CA HIS A 232 -19.09 13.08 6.38
C HIS A 232 -20.27 12.29 6.98
N GLY A 233 -20.63 12.57 8.24
CA GLY A 233 -21.74 11.91 8.91
C GLY A 233 -23.09 12.61 8.73
N THR A 234 -24.10 12.14 9.45
CA THR A 234 -25.44 12.76 9.48
C THR A 234 -25.48 14.01 10.36
N TYR A 235 -24.74 15.05 10.00
CA TYR A 235 -24.66 16.31 10.76
C TYR A 235 -26.07 16.92 10.98
N PRO A 236 -26.42 17.37 12.21
CA PRO A 236 -25.55 17.53 13.39
C PRO A 236 -25.47 16.30 14.31
N TYR A 237 -26.13 15.19 13.95
CA TYR A 237 -26.16 13.95 14.74
C TYR A 237 -24.90 13.11 14.55
N VAL A 238 -23.76 13.68 14.90
CA VAL A 238 -22.40 13.15 14.67
C VAL A 238 -21.53 13.37 15.90
N THR A 239 -20.33 12.76 15.93
CA THR A 239 -19.29 13.14 16.90
C THR A 239 -18.51 14.35 16.40
N SER A 240 -17.74 14.98 17.28
CA SER A 240 -16.96 16.18 16.96
C SER A 240 -15.54 15.88 16.46
N SER A 241 -15.29 14.65 16.00
CA SER A 241 -14.02 14.20 15.43
C SER A 241 -14.21 13.67 14.01
N ASN A 242 -13.16 13.73 13.21
CA ASN A 242 -13.09 12.98 11.96
C ASN A 242 -12.85 11.51 12.28
N THR A 243 -13.83 10.66 12.02
CA THR A 243 -13.81 9.23 12.31
C THR A 243 -13.27 8.42 11.13
N GLY A 244 -13.24 9.01 9.93
CA GLY A 244 -12.69 8.41 8.71
C GLY A 244 -11.16 8.46 8.59
N LEU A 245 -10.67 8.09 7.41
CA LEU A 245 -9.25 7.98 7.09
C LEU A 245 -8.48 9.30 7.25
N GLY A 246 -9.12 10.43 6.94
CA GLY A 246 -8.53 11.77 7.15
C GLY A 246 -8.19 12.03 8.63
N GLY A 247 -9.05 11.61 9.55
CA GLY A 247 -8.81 11.69 11.00
C GLY A 247 -7.62 10.82 11.44
N ILE A 248 -7.43 9.67 10.81
CA ILE A 248 -6.28 8.79 11.07
C ILE A 248 -4.96 9.45 10.69
N LEU A 249 -4.89 9.98 9.46
CA LEU A 249 -3.67 10.61 8.95
C LEU A 249 -3.28 11.85 9.77
N THR A 250 -4.26 12.67 10.12
CA THR A 250 -4.04 13.88 10.92
C THR A 250 -3.70 13.56 12.38
N GLY A 251 -4.36 12.58 13.00
CA GLY A 251 -4.16 12.23 14.41
C GLY A 251 -2.88 11.46 14.72
N LEU A 252 -2.33 10.72 13.74
CA LEU A 252 -1.12 9.91 13.92
C LEU A 252 0.09 10.38 13.09
N THR A 253 0.01 11.55 12.46
CA THR A 253 1.12 12.07 11.64
C THR A 253 1.60 11.05 10.59
N LEU A 254 0.70 10.16 10.12
CA LEU A 254 1.01 9.09 9.18
C LEU A 254 0.97 9.62 7.75
N GLY A 255 1.87 9.14 6.90
CA GLY A 255 1.84 9.49 5.48
C GLY A 255 0.86 8.56 4.77
N TRP A 256 0.01 9.09 3.88
CA TRP A 256 -0.96 8.28 3.12
C TRP A 256 -0.30 7.12 2.34
N ARG A 257 0.97 7.29 1.91
CA ARG A 257 1.77 6.25 1.22
C ARG A 257 2.16 5.05 2.11
N SER A 258 2.08 5.21 3.44
CA SER A 258 2.40 4.15 4.40
C SER A 258 1.24 3.19 4.67
N LEU A 259 0.02 3.59 4.28
CA LEU A 259 -1.17 2.75 4.41
C LEU A 259 -1.06 1.54 3.47
N LYS A 260 -1.25 0.34 4.00
CA LYS A 260 -1.26 -0.92 3.23
C LYS A 260 -2.64 -1.53 3.18
N ASP A 261 -3.32 -1.56 4.32
CA ASP A 261 -4.67 -2.07 4.43
C ASP A 261 -5.56 -1.07 5.18
N VAL A 262 -6.73 -0.77 4.61
CA VAL A 262 -7.78 0.02 5.24
C VAL A 262 -9.04 -0.84 5.27
N ILE A 263 -9.36 -1.36 6.44
CA ILE A 263 -10.42 -2.36 6.61
C ILE A 263 -11.67 -1.65 7.14
N GLY A 264 -12.75 -1.67 6.35
CA GLY A 264 -14.06 -1.20 6.76
C GLY A 264 -14.81 -2.29 7.52
N VAL A 265 -15.16 -2.04 8.78
CA VAL A 265 -15.98 -2.95 9.59
C VAL A 265 -17.43 -2.59 9.40
N VAL A 266 -18.18 -3.53 8.85
CA VAL A 266 -19.58 -3.38 8.49
C VAL A 266 -20.38 -4.49 9.16
N LYS A 267 -21.47 -4.14 9.82
CA LYS A 267 -22.38 -5.11 10.42
C LYS A 267 -23.35 -5.62 9.36
N ALA A 268 -23.75 -6.89 9.44
CA ALA A 268 -24.66 -7.53 8.49
C ALA A 268 -26.06 -6.90 8.42
N TYR A 269 -26.38 -6.01 9.36
CA TYR A 269 -27.55 -5.14 9.43
C TYR A 269 -27.10 -3.79 10.00
N THR A 270 -27.96 -2.78 10.02
CA THR A 270 -27.58 -1.45 10.49
C THR A 270 -28.07 -1.18 11.90
N THR A 271 -27.27 -0.43 12.67
CA THR A 271 -27.65 0.05 14.01
C THR A 271 -27.26 1.49 14.19
N ARG A 272 -28.05 2.24 14.98
CA ARG A 272 -27.76 3.63 15.34
C ARG A 272 -28.04 3.87 16.83
N VAL A 273 -27.20 4.69 17.45
CA VAL A 273 -27.40 5.21 18.80
C VAL A 273 -27.59 6.73 18.72
N GLY A 274 -28.57 7.26 19.43
CA GLY A 274 -28.89 8.70 19.43
C GLY A 274 -29.96 9.09 18.41
N GLY A 275 -30.20 10.40 18.30
CA GLY A 275 -31.17 11.00 17.38
C GLY A 275 -30.72 10.95 15.92
N GLY A 276 -31.56 11.46 15.02
CA GLY A 276 -31.29 11.68 13.59
C GLY A 276 -31.81 10.60 12.63
N PRO A 277 -31.76 10.84 11.30
CA PRO A 277 -32.49 10.03 10.33
C PRO A 277 -31.91 8.63 10.14
N PHE A 278 -32.76 7.61 10.02
CA PHE A 278 -32.30 6.24 9.83
C PHE A 278 -33.17 5.56 8.76
N PRO A 279 -32.83 5.69 7.46
CA PRO A 279 -33.71 5.30 6.36
C PRO A 279 -34.14 3.83 6.41
N THR A 280 -33.24 2.95 6.87
CA THR A 280 -33.47 1.50 6.93
C THR A 280 -34.03 1.01 8.26
N GLU A 281 -34.38 1.91 9.18
CA GLU A 281 -34.93 1.57 10.48
C GLU A 281 -36.18 0.69 10.38
N GLN A 282 -36.24 -0.33 11.23
CA GLN A 282 -37.40 -1.20 11.34
C GLN A 282 -38.11 -0.94 12.68
N LEU A 283 -39.25 -0.26 12.63
CA LEU A 283 -40.11 0.00 13.80
C LEU A 283 -41.16 -1.11 14.02
N ASN A 284 -40.86 -2.32 13.54
CA ASN A 284 -41.74 -3.50 13.55
C ASN A 284 -41.03 -4.69 14.22
N GLU A 285 -41.63 -5.88 14.13
CA GLU A 285 -41.11 -7.10 14.74
C GLU A 285 -39.70 -7.48 14.24
N VAL A 286 -39.35 -7.15 12.99
CA VAL A 286 -38.00 -7.35 12.44
C VAL A 286 -36.97 -6.55 13.24
N GLY A 287 -37.25 -5.28 13.52
CA GLY A 287 -36.35 -4.43 14.30
C GLY A 287 -36.16 -4.95 15.72
N VAL A 288 -37.25 -5.39 16.36
CA VAL A 288 -37.19 -6.02 17.69
C VAL A 288 -36.34 -7.28 17.66
N LYS A 289 -36.56 -8.16 16.67
CA LYS A 289 -35.78 -9.39 16.51
C LYS A 289 -34.28 -9.11 16.31
N LEU A 290 -33.92 -8.19 15.42
CA LEU A 290 -32.52 -7.78 15.21
C LEU A 290 -31.90 -7.21 16.49
N GLN A 291 -32.68 -6.48 17.29
CA GLN A 291 -32.21 -5.89 18.54
C GLN A 291 -31.94 -6.94 19.61
N GLU A 292 -32.84 -7.93 19.76
CA GLU A 292 -32.74 -9.00 20.75
C GLU A 292 -31.62 -9.98 20.41
N GLU A 293 -31.61 -10.53 19.18
CA GLU A 293 -30.60 -11.49 18.71
C GLU A 293 -29.20 -10.85 18.67
N GLY A 294 -29.11 -9.61 18.17
CA GLY A 294 -27.87 -8.86 18.08
C GLY A 294 -27.33 -8.34 19.41
N ARG A 295 -28.09 -8.51 20.49
CA ARG A 295 -27.84 -7.92 21.81
C ARG A 295 -27.52 -6.44 21.78
N GLU A 296 -28.36 -5.67 21.10
CA GLU A 296 -28.08 -4.28 20.76
C GLU A 296 -28.45 -3.30 21.90
N TRP A 297 -27.68 -3.41 22.99
CA TRP A 297 -27.68 -2.50 24.14
C TRP A 297 -26.32 -1.83 24.31
N GLY A 298 -26.32 -0.53 24.61
CA GLY A 298 -25.11 0.23 24.89
C GLY A 298 -24.47 -0.21 26.21
N VAL A 299 -23.19 -0.59 26.18
CA VAL A 299 -22.46 -1.05 27.39
C VAL A 299 -22.26 0.09 28.39
N THR A 300 -21.98 1.31 27.89
CA THR A 300 -21.73 2.49 28.74
C THR A 300 -23.03 3.18 29.18
N THR A 301 -24.02 3.27 28.28
CA THR A 301 -25.23 4.07 28.51
C THR A 301 -26.46 3.25 28.88
N GLY A 302 -26.42 1.92 28.68
CA GLY A 302 -27.58 1.03 28.81
C GLY A 302 -28.66 1.26 27.75
N ARG A 303 -28.48 2.20 26.81
CA ARG A 303 -29.53 2.59 25.84
C ARG A 303 -29.71 1.50 24.79
N ARG A 304 -30.98 1.21 24.48
CA ARG A 304 -31.36 0.37 23.32
C ARG A 304 -30.92 1.06 22.03
N ARG A 305 -30.28 0.31 21.13
CA ARG A 305 -29.91 0.81 19.81
C ARG A 305 -31.07 0.64 18.84
N ARG A 306 -31.26 1.61 17.95
CA ARG A 306 -32.18 1.50 16.82
C ARG A 306 -31.60 0.51 15.81
N THR A 307 -32.43 -0.35 15.24
CA THR A 307 -32.01 -1.45 14.36
C THR A 307 -32.75 -1.38 13.03
N GLY A 308 -32.07 -1.77 11.96
CA GLY A 308 -32.55 -1.63 10.60
C GLY A 308 -31.88 -2.63 9.66
N TRP A 309 -32.43 -2.75 8.45
CA TRP A 309 -31.87 -3.60 7.41
C TRP A 309 -30.49 -3.12 6.96
N PHE A 310 -29.74 -3.98 6.28
CA PHE A 310 -28.45 -3.58 5.72
C PHE A 310 -28.63 -2.46 4.69
N ASP A 311 -27.79 -1.45 4.79
CA ASP A 311 -27.84 -0.29 3.92
C ASP A 311 -26.61 -0.22 3.03
N ALA A 312 -26.75 -0.71 1.80
CA ALA A 312 -25.64 -0.76 0.87
C ALA A 312 -25.31 0.63 0.31
N VAL A 313 -26.27 1.57 0.28
CA VAL A 313 -26.04 2.98 -0.10
C VAL A 313 -25.10 3.65 0.89
N VAL A 314 -25.32 3.44 2.18
CA VAL A 314 -24.45 3.92 3.25
C VAL A 314 -23.04 3.34 3.14
N VAL A 315 -22.92 2.03 2.92
CA VAL A 315 -21.61 1.37 2.83
C VAL A 315 -20.86 1.77 1.55
N ALA A 316 -21.58 1.99 0.45
CA ALA A 316 -20.99 2.52 -0.78
C ALA A 316 -20.44 3.95 -0.58
N TYR A 317 -21.22 4.83 0.05
CA TYR A 317 -20.76 6.17 0.44
C TYR A 317 -19.55 6.11 1.38
N SER A 318 -19.62 5.25 2.39
CA SER A 318 -18.54 4.99 3.35
C SER A 318 -17.23 4.58 2.65
N HIS A 319 -17.33 3.71 1.65
CA HIS A 319 -16.20 3.30 0.83
C HIS A 319 -15.63 4.43 -0.02
N GLN A 320 -16.50 5.28 -0.62
CA GLN A 320 -16.05 6.44 -1.40
C GLN A 320 -15.25 7.44 -0.55
N VAL A 321 -15.59 7.59 0.74
CA VAL A 321 -14.88 8.50 1.65
C VAL A 321 -13.57 7.89 2.17
N ASN A 322 -13.54 6.59 2.47
CA ASN A 322 -12.41 5.96 3.16
C ASN A 322 -11.49 5.11 2.27
N ASP A 323 -11.86 4.84 1.02
CA ASP A 323 -11.13 4.00 0.06
C ASP A 323 -10.67 2.66 0.66
N TYR A 324 -11.64 1.91 1.22
CA TYR A 324 -11.36 0.62 1.84
C TYR A 324 -10.64 -0.36 0.91
N THR A 325 -9.63 -1.05 1.43
CA THR A 325 -8.95 -2.15 0.71
C THR A 325 -9.70 -3.47 0.85
N SER A 326 -10.43 -3.65 1.95
CA SER A 326 -11.29 -4.81 2.22
C SER A 326 -12.33 -4.49 3.29
N LEU A 327 -13.32 -5.36 3.42
CA LEU A 327 -14.35 -5.27 4.46
C LEU A 327 -14.26 -6.43 5.45
N ASN A 328 -14.75 -6.15 6.66
CA ASN A 328 -15.05 -7.13 7.69
C ASN A 328 -16.55 -7.11 7.97
N LEU A 329 -17.27 -8.14 7.54
CA LEU A 329 -18.70 -8.29 7.77
C LEU A 329 -18.94 -8.96 9.13
N THR A 330 -19.56 -8.28 10.08
CA THR A 330 -19.78 -8.81 11.43
C THR A 330 -21.23 -9.15 11.71
N LYS A 331 -21.44 -10.01 12.71
CA LYS A 331 -22.76 -10.43 13.21
C LYS A 331 -23.64 -11.05 12.12
N LEU A 332 -23.05 -11.89 11.26
CA LEU A 332 -23.81 -12.62 10.25
C LEU A 332 -24.81 -13.58 10.89
N ASP A 333 -24.43 -14.16 12.04
CA ASP A 333 -25.21 -15.09 12.87
C ASP A 333 -26.54 -14.51 13.36
N VAL A 334 -26.66 -13.19 13.47
CA VAL A 334 -27.92 -12.53 13.86
C VAL A 334 -29.01 -12.69 12.78
N LEU A 335 -28.63 -12.99 11.53
CA LEU A 335 -29.56 -13.15 10.42
C LEU A 335 -30.01 -14.61 10.20
N ASP A 336 -29.58 -15.55 11.07
CA ASP A 336 -29.78 -16.99 10.88
C ASP A 336 -31.23 -17.44 10.78
N ASP A 337 -32.13 -16.82 11.54
CA ASP A 337 -33.55 -17.21 11.63
C ASP A 337 -34.50 -16.28 10.85
N PHE A 338 -34.05 -15.68 9.75
CA PHE A 338 -34.92 -14.92 8.85
C PHE A 338 -35.37 -15.76 7.65
N ASP A 339 -36.61 -15.58 7.22
CA ASP A 339 -37.16 -16.18 5.98
C ASP A 339 -36.71 -15.38 4.75
N GLU A 340 -36.75 -14.05 4.87
CA GLU A 340 -36.32 -13.10 3.85
C GLU A 340 -35.49 -11.99 4.49
N LEU A 341 -34.50 -11.50 3.75
CA LEU A 341 -33.63 -10.41 4.12
C LEU A 341 -33.80 -9.28 3.12
N LYS A 342 -33.87 -8.03 3.61
CA LYS A 342 -33.91 -6.86 2.74
C LYS A 342 -32.60 -6.10 2.79
N VAL A 343 -32.14 -5.64 1.64
CA VAL A 343 -30.94 -4.81 1.49
C VAL A 343 -31.32 -3.53 0.76
N ALA A 344 -31.05 -2.37 1.35
CA ALA A 344 -31.27 -1.10 0.68
C ALA A 344 -30.21 -0.87 -0.40
N VAL A 345 -30.66 -0.69 -1.64
CA VAL A 345 -29.80 -0.59 -2.84
C VAL A 345 -29.88 0.78 -3.53
N ALA A 346 -30.89 1.58 -3.21
CA ALA A 346 -31.01 2.95 -3.70
C ALA A 346 -31.92 3.77 -2.80
N TYR A 347 -31.74 5.09 -2.83
CA TYR A 347 -32.68 6.05 -2.28
C TYR A 347 -33.35 6.79 -3.42
N LYS A 348 -34.65 7.05 -3.29
CA LYS A 348 -35.39 7.97 -4.15
C LYS A 348 -35.90 9.16 -3.35
N TYR A 349 -35.90 10.33 -3.97
CA TYR A 349 -36.51 11.53 -3.43
C TYR A 349 -37.31 12.20 -4.53
N ASN A 350 -38.59 12.50 -4.27
CA ASN A 350 -39.54 13.02 -5.27
C ASN A 350 -39.63 12.16 -6.56
N GLY A 351 -39.52 10.84 -6.42
CA GLY A 351 -39.56 9.88 -7.53
C GLY A 351 -38.24 9.70 -8.29
N GLU A 352 -37.22 10.53 -8.03
CA GLU A 352 -35.92 10.44 -8.68
C GLU A 352 -34.91 9.69 -7.81
N LYS A 353 -34.08 8.84 -8.44
CA LYS A 353 -33.01 8.12 -7.75
C LYS A 353 -31.89 9.10 -7.39
N LEU A 354 -31.43 9.06 -6.14
CA LEU A 354 -30.25 9.81 -5.70
C LEU A 354 -28.96 9.08 -6.11
N ASP A 355 -27.97 9.85 -6.53
CA ASP A 355 -26.65 9.32 -6.92
C ASP A 355 -25.83 8.82 -5.73
N SER A 356 -26.01 9.43 -4.55
CA SER A 356 -25.25 9.14 -3.34
C SER A 356 -26.05 9.48 -2.08
N PHE A 357 -25.46 9.24 -0.91
CA PHE A 357 -26.03 9.58 0.38
C PHE A 357 -26.20 11.12 0.50
N PRO A 358 -27.42 11.64 0.77
CA PRO A 358 -27.65 13.08 0.79
C PRO A 358 -27.08 13.73 2.05
N ALA A 359 -26.48 14.91 1.88
CA ALA A 359 -26.01 15.73 3.01
C ALA A 359 -27.16 16.42 3.77
N SER A 360 -28.29 16.70 3.09
CA SER A 360 -29.46 17.32 3.72
C SER A 360 -30.25 16.28 4.51
N LEU A 361 -30.43 16.53 5.82
CA LEU A 361 -31.26 15.69 6.67
C LEU A 361 -32.73 15.70 6.24
N ASP A 362 -33.25 16.84 5.80
CA ASP A 362 -34.64 16.94 5.31
C ASP A 362 -34.90 16.03 4.12
N ILE A 363 -33.91 15.92 3.22
CA ILE A 363 -33.95 14.98 2.09
C ILE A 363 -33.85 13.56 2.64
N LEU A 364 -32.85 13.30 3.51
CA LEU A 364 -32.60 11.97 4.09
C LEU A 364 -33.79 11.39 4.86
N GLU A 365 -34.56 12.20 5.57
CA GLU A 365 -35.77 11.77 6.30
C GLU A 365 -36.93 11.40 5.36
N LYS A 366 -36.93 11.95 4.15
CA LYS A 366 -38.01 11.80 3.17
C LYS A 366 -37.66 10.83 2.05
N VAL A 367 -36.49 10.19 2.09
CA VAL A 367 -36.12 9.23 1.06
C VAL A 367 -37.03 8.01 1.10
N GLU A 368 -37.47 7.59 -0.08
CA GLU A 368 -38.03 6.27 -0.29
C GLU A 368 -36.88 5.29 -0.49
N VAL A 369 -36.76 4.32 0.41
CA VAL A 369 -35.72 3.29 0.34
C VAL A 369 -36.15 2.19 -0.63
N VAL A 370 -35.33 1.93 -1.64
CA VAL A 370 -35.51 0.81 -2.56
C VAL A 370 -34.76 -0.40 -2.01
N TYR A 371 -35.49 -1.48 -1.75
CA TYR A 371 -34.94 -2.72 -1.23
C TYR A 371 -34.85 -3.80 -2.29
N GLU A 372 -33.76 -4.57 -2.25
CA GLU A 372 -33.70 -5.89 -2.84
C GLU A 372 -33.99 -6.95 -1.76
N THR A 373 -34.79 -7.95 -2.10
CA THR A 373 -35.18 -9.02 -1.17
C THR A 373 -34.43 -10.29 -1.53
N LEU A 374 -33.70 -10.83 -0.57
CA LEU A 374 -32.91 -12.04 -0.67
C LEU A 374 -33.49 -13.13 0.23
N PRO A 375 -33.42 -14.41 -0.16
CA PRO A 375 -33.86 -15.49 0.71
C PRO A 375 -32.95 -15.59 1.94
N GLY A 376 -33.54 -15.75 3.12
CA GLY A 376 -32.82 -16.14 4.33
C GLY A 376 -32.37 -17.60 4.28
N TRP A 377 -31.74 -18.08 5.36
CA TRP A 377 -31.13 -19.42 5.38
C TRP A 377 -31.61 -20.36 6.48
N LYS A 378 -32.33 -19.89 7.50
CA LYS A 378 -32.94 -20.72 8.56
C LYS A 378 -32.00 -21.79 9.13
N SER A 379 -30.73 -21.44 9.30
CA SER A 379 -29.66 -22.35 9.72
C SER A 379 -28.58 -21.58 10.46
N SER A 380 -27.96 -22.21 11.46
CA SER A 380 -26.93 -21.55 12.26
C SER A 380 -25.66 -21.33 11.45
N THR A 381 -25.20 -20.09 11.35
CA THR A 381 -23.85 -19.73 10.92
C THR A 381 -22.90 -19.58 12.11
N SER A 382 -23.44 -19.51 13.33
CA SER A 382 -22.66 -19.32 14.56
C SER A 382 -21.52 -20.34 14.71
N GLY A 383 -20.31 -19.86 14.99
CA GLY A 383 -19.11 -20.68 15.16
C GLY A 383 -18.42 -21.15 13.87
N SER A 384 -18.96 -20.80 12.69
CA SER A 384 -18.33 -21.17 11.41
C SER A 384 -16.97 -20.47 11.25
N THR A 385 -15.95 -21.22 10.86
CA THR A 385 -14.56 -20.74 10.69
C THR A 385 -14.04 -20.89 9.25
N LYS A 386 -14.82 -21.56 8.38
CA LYS A 386 -14.51 -21.75 6.96
C LYS A 386 -15.68 -21.30 6.08
N TRP A 387 -15.37 -20.83 4.87
CA TRP A 387 -16.37 -20.35 3.91
C TRP A 387 -17.41 -21.41 3.56
N GLU A 388 -16.96 -22.65 3.36
CA GLU A 388 -17.78 -23.79 2.94
C GLU A 388 -18.76 -24.25 4.03
N GLN A 389 -18.58 -23.79 5.27
CA GLN A 389 -19.50 -24.09 6.38
C GLN A 389 -20.73 -23.18 6.36
N LEU A 390 -20.69 -22.06 5.64
CA LEU A 390 -21.84 -21.15 5.55
C LEU A 390 -22.93 -21.75 4.65
N PRO A 391 -24.22 -21.59 5.01
CA PRO A 391 -25.33 -21.89 4.12
C PRO A 391 -25.21 -21.15 2.79
N VAL A 392 -25.67 -21.76 1.70
CA VAL A 392 -25.58 -21.17 0.35
C VAL A 392 -26.21 -19.78 0.26
N ASN A 393 -27.35 -19.56 0.93
CA ASN A 393 -27.99 -18.24 0.93
C ASN A 393 -27.21 -17.20 1.74
N ALA A 394 -26.49 -17.60 2.79
CA ALA A 394 -25.57 -16.71 3.52
C ALA A 394 -24.37 -16.32 2.65
N GLN A 395 -23.82 -17.27 1.88
CA GLN A 395 -22.77 -16.99 0.89
C GLN A 395 -23.27 -16.00 -0.17
N LYS A 396 -24.47 -16.23 -0.73
CA LYS A 396 -25.11 -15.33 -1.70
C LYS A 396 -25.37 -13.93 -1.15
N TYR A 397 -25.73 -13.80 0.13
CA TYR A 397 -25.88 -12.50 0.79
C TYR A 397 -24.57 -11.71 0.81
N ILE A 398 -23.46 -12.38 1.13
CA ILE A 398 -22.12 -11.78 1.13
C ILE A 398 -21.70 -11.39 -0.29
N GLU A 399 -21.86 -12.29 -1.25
CA GLU A 399 -21.55 -12.06 -2.67
C GLU A 399 -22.39 -10.94 -3.29
N PHE A 400 -23.66 -10.82 -2.86
CA PHE A 400 -24.55 -9.73 -3.24
C PHE A 400 -24.00 -8.38 -2.78
N ILE A 401 -23.60 -8.27 -1.50
CA ILE A 401 -22.98 -7.05 -0.97
C ILE A 401 -21.69 -6.71 -1.73
N GLU A 402 -20.82 -7.68 -2.00
CA GLU A 402 -19.59 -7.47 -2.79
C GLU A 402 -19.90 -7.02 -4.23
N THR A 403 -20.95 -7.56 -4.84
CA THR A 403 -21.36 -7.20 -6.20
C THR A 403 -21.89 -5.78 -6.24
N PHE A 404 -22.73 -5.39 -5.28
CA PHE A 404 -23.28 -4.03 -5.18
C PHE A 404 -22.19 -2.98 -4.96
N LEU A 405 -21.24 -3.24 -4.06
CA LEU A 405 -20.14 -2.31 -3.74
C LEU A 405 -19.05 -2.26 -4.84
N GLY A 406 -19.16 -3.12 -5.85
CA GLY A 406 -18.24 -3.24 -6.97
C GLY A 406 -17.22 -4.35 -6.76
N HIS A 407 -16.95 -5.12 -7.82
CA HIS A 407 -16.13 -6.34 -7.78
C HIS A 407 -14.71 -6.18 -7.21
N GLY A 408 -14.19 -4.96 -7.11
CA GLY A 408 -12.88 -4.65 -6.55
C GLY A 408 -12.81 -4.57 -5.02
N LEU A 409 -13.94 -4.49 -4.30
CA LEU A 409 -14.00 -4.47 -2.84
C LEU A 409 -14.56 -5.80 -2.32
N LYS A 410 -13.74 -6.54 -1.55
CA LYS A 410 -14.11 -7.85 -1.03
C LYS A 410 -14.28 -7.86 0.48
N ILE A 411 -15.19 -8.69 0.96
CA ILE A 411 -15.38 -9.05 2.36
C ILE A 411 -14.36 -10.13 2.69
N LYS A 412 -13.28 -9.73 3.36
CA LYS A 412 -12.12 -10.57 3.72
C LYS A 412 -12.33 -11.29 5.05
N TYR A 413 -13.00 -10.64 5.99
CA TYR A 413 -13.29 -11.16 7.31
C TYR A 413 -14.80 -11.28 7.49
N ILE A 414 -15.27 -12.39 8.06
CA ILE A 414 -16.70 -12.60 8.34
C ILE A 414 -16.85 -13.08 9.78
N GLY A 415 -17.45 -12.26 10.63
CA GLY A 415 -17.76 -12.58 12.01
C GLY A 415 -19.04 -13.40 12.10
N THR A 416 -18.90 -14.61 12.64
CA THR A 416 -19.95 -15.64 12.81
C THR A 416 -20.24 -15.87 14.29
N GLY A 417 -20.13 -14.83 15.11
CA GLY A 417 -20.36 -14.91 16.56
C GLY A 417 -19.46 -13.98 17.37
N PRO A 418 -19.68 -13.92 18.70
CA PRO A 418 -18.96 -13.01 19.59
C PRO A 418 -17.54 -13.49 19.92
N ASP A 419 -17.31 -14.80 20.01
CA ASP A 419 -16.01 -15.35 20.39
C ASP A 419 -14.93 -15.03 19.37
N ARG A 420 -13.71 -14.79 19.85
CA ARG A 420 -12.54 -14.41 19.03
C ARG A 420 -12.34 -15.33 17.82
N GLU A 421 -12.47 -16.64 18.02
CA GLU A 421 -12.25 -17.67 17.00
C GLU A 421 -13.41 -17.81 16.01
N HIS A 422 -14.60 -17.22 16.28
CA HIS A 422 -15.76 -17.26 15.38
C HIS A 422 -15.62 -16.23 14.26
N MET A 423 -14.59 -16.40 13.44
CA MET A 423 -14.23 -15.52 12.35
C MET A 423 -13.76 -16.35 11.16
N ILE A 424 -14.38 -16.14 9.99
CA ILE A 424 -13.91 -16.72 8.73
C ILE A 424 -12.94 -15.72 8.10
N LEU A 425 -11.73 -16.18 7.80
CA LEU A 425 -10.76 -15.46 6.98
C LEU A 425 -10.82 -16.03 5.56
N ARG A 426 -11.34 -15.25 4.60
CA ARG A 426 -11.34 -15.68 3.20
C ARG A 426 -9.93 -15.54 2.63
N ALA A 427 -9.40 -16.65 2.12
CA ALA A 427 -8.18 -16.64 1.32
C ALA A 427 -8.48 -15.83 0.07
N MET A 428 -8.03 -14.57 0.07
CA MET A 428 -8.03 -13.75 -1.12
C MET A 428 -7.04 -14.40 -2.09
N THR A 429 -7.51 -15.29 -2.98
CA THR A 429 -6.73 -15.67 -4.17
C THR A 429 -6.41 -14.34 -4.84
N GLY A 430 -5.14 -13.93 -4.83
CA GLY A 430 -4.73 -12.55 -5.11
C GLY A 430 -5.23 -12.05 -6.46
N LEU A 431 -6.42 -11.48 -6.48
CA LEU A 431 -6.93 -10.64 -7.55
C LEU A 431 -6.50 -9.24 -7.16
N GLY A 432 -5.27 -8.91 -7.57
CA GLY A 432 -4.71 -7.59 -7.43
C GLY A 432 -5.41 -6.54 -8.31
N PRO A 433 -4.75 -5.40 -8.59
CA PRO A 433 -5.24 -4.25 -9.36
C PRO A 433 -5.85 -4.54 -10.76
N MET A 434 -5.77 -5.78 -11.23
CA MET A 434 -6.21 -6.26 -12.52
C MET A 434 -7.74 -6.23 -12.70
N GLU A 435 -8.55 -6.62 -11.70
CA GLU A 435 -10.03 -6.57 -11.80
C GLU A 435 -10.58 -5.15 -11.90
N ARG A 436 -9.94 -4.18 -11.24
CA ARG A 436 -10.24 -2.74 -11.39
C ARG A 436 -9.87 -2.19 -12.77
N SER A 437 -8.99 -2.88 -13.49
CA SER A 437 -8.64 -2.59 -14.88
C SER A 437 -9.57 -3.29 -15.86
N TYR A 438 -10.06 -4.50 -15.55
CA TYR A 438 -11.03 -5.25 -16.36
C TYR A 438 -12.38 -4.54 -16.49
N GLY A 439 -12.94 -4.02 -15.39
CA GLY A 439 -14.18 -3.23 -15.44
C GLY A 439 -14.03 -1.98 -16.32
N ARG A 440 -12.92 -1.25 -16.15
CA ARG A 440 -12.61 -0.05 -16.95
C ARG A 440 -12.33 -0.35 -18.43
N LEU A 441 -11.73 -1.49 -18.75
CA LEU A 441 -11.48 -1.95 -20.12
C LEU A 441 -12.77 -2.40 -20.81
N PHE A 442 -13.69 -3.03 -20.08
CA PHE A 442 -14.99 -3.45 -20.62
C PHE A 442 -15.91 -2.25 -20.90
N ASP A 443 -15.91 -1.26 -20.01
CA ASP A 443 -16.65 0.00 -20.21
C ASP A 443 -16.05 0.84 -21.35
N ALA A 444 -14.72 0.87 -21.48
CA ALA A 444 -14.05 1.50 -22.61
C ALA A 444 -14.38 0.81 -23.94
N TYR A 445 -14.45 -0.53 -23.97
CA TYR A 445 -14.81 -1.30 -25.16
C TYR A 445 -16.26 -1.07 -25.62
N LYS A 446 -17.22 -1.01 -24.68
CA LYS A 446 -18.62 -0.66 -24.98
C LYS A 446 -18.74 0.75 -25.59
N ASN A 447 -18.01 1.71 -25.02
CA ASN A 447 -17.99 3.09 -25.51
C ASN A 447 -17.28 3.26 -26.86
N LEU A 448 -16.30 2.41 -27.19
CA LEU A 448 -15.54 2.45 -28.46
C LEU A 448 -16.23 1.73 -29.63
N THR A 449 -17.06 0.72 -29.35
CA THR A 449 -17.63 -0.15 -30.41
C THR A 449 -19.12 0.05 -30.66
N GLY A 450 -19.83 0.77 -29.79
CA GLY A 450 -21.25 1.09 -29.96
C GLY A 450 -22.21 -0.11 -29.95
N LEU A 451 -21.74 -1.31 -29.56
CA LEU A 451 -22.53 -2.54 -29.57
C LEU A 451 -23.37 -2.68 -28.30
N SER A 452 -24.69 -2.81 -28.47
CA SER A 452 -25.63 -3.18 -27.42
C SER A 452 -25.76 -4.71 -27.35
N LEU A 453 -25.01 -5.36 -26.45
CA LEU A 453 -25.26 -6.76 -26.06
C LEU A 453 -25.63 -6.81 -24.59
N SER A 454 -26.71 -7.52 -24.26
CA SER A 454 -27.12 -7.80 -22.89
C SER A 454 -26.20 -8.85 -22.26
N ASN A 455 -25.83 -8.64 -20.99
CA ASN A 455 -24.89 -9.50 -20.24
C ASN A 455 -25.36 -10.96 -20.07
N ASP A 456 -26.65 -11.27 -20.28
CA ASP A 456 -27.23 -12.58 -20.00
C ASP A 456 -26.92 -13.68 -21.03
N GLN A 457 -26.42 -13.34 -22.23
CA GLN A 457 -26.14 -14.35 -23.27
C GLN A 457 -24.66 -14.80 -23.34
N ALA A 458 -23.75 -14.17 -22.61
CA ALA A 458 -22.32 -14.55 -22.60
C ALA A 458 -21.93 -15.40 -21.38
N SER A 459 -22.81 -15.52 -20.39
CA SER A 459 -22.51 -16.08 -19.06
C SER A 459 -22.98 -17.53 -18.85
N SER A 460 -23.76 -18.11 -19.77
CA SER A 460 -24.45 -19.38 -19.48
C SER A 460 -23.69 -20.67 -19.83
N GLU A 461 -22.55 -20.66 -20.54
CA GLU A 461 -21.89 -21.94 -20.93
C GLU A 461 -20.35 -22.00 -20.86
N ILE A 462 -19.64 -20.96 -20.40
CA ILE A 462 -18.16 -21.00 -20.35
C ILE A 462 -17.65 -20.38 -19.04
N GLY A 463 -17.10 -21.23 -18.15
CA GLY A 463 -16.58 -20.80 -16.85
C GLY A 463 -15.38 -19.83 -16.91
N PRO A 464 -15.05 -19.14 -15.81
CA PRO A 464 -14.07 -18.03 -15.79
C PRO A 464 -12.65 -18.42 -16.21
N VAL A 465 -12.25 -19.68 -16.05
CA VAL A 465 -10.93 -20.18 -16.47
C VAL A 465 -10.89 -20.42 -17.99
N ALA A 466 -12.00 -20.89 -18.56
CA ALA A 466 -12.16 -21.04 -20.00
C ALA A 466 -12.33 -19.66 -20.68
N GLN A 467 -12.99 -18.70 -20.04
CA GLN A 467 -13.00 -17.30 -20.49
C GLN A 467 -11.61 -16.66 -20.46
N ARG A 468 -10.77 -16.90 -19.43
CA ARG A 468 -9.38 -16.41 -19.41
C ARG A 468 -8.51 -17.00 -20.52
N LEU A 469 -8.70 -18.28 -20.85
CA LEU A 469 -7.98 -18.95 -21.94
C LEU A 469 -8.48 -18.49 -23.31
N VAL A 470 -9.81 -18.45 -23.50
CA VAL A 470 -10.45 -18.02 -24.75
C VAL A 470 -10.16 -16.54 -25.02
N PHE A 471 -10.18 -15.68 -24.01
CA PHE A 471 -9.87 -14.26 -24.17
C PHE A 471 -8.37 -13.98 -24.33
N GLY A 472 -7.47 -14.76 -23.71
CA GLY A 472 -6.03 -14.67 -23.96
C GLY A 472 -5.65 -15.11 -25.38
N VAL A 473 -6.27 -16.18 -25.88
CA VAL A 473 -6.11 -16.67 -27.25
C VAL A 473 -6.78 -15.72 -28.27
N ILE A 474 -7.97 -15.19 -27.97
CA ILE A 474 -8.67 -14.20 -28.81
C ILE A 474 -7.91 -12.88 -28.84
N LEU A 475 -7.38 -12.38 -27.72
CA LEU A 475 -6.59 -11.15 -27.67
C LEU A 475 -5.27 -11.32 -28.44
N PHE A 476 -4.63 -12.49 -28.34
CA PHE A 476 -3.47 -12.83 -29.16
C PHE A 476 -3.83 -12.90 -30.65
N LEU A 477 -4.94 -13.55 -31.04
CA LEU A 477 -5.41 -13.62 -32.43
C LEU A 477 -5.82 -12.24 -32.97
N VAL A 478 -6.43 -11.38 -32.15
CA VAL A 478 -6.81 -10.01 -32.52
C VAL A 478 -5.58 -9.12 -32.68
N LEU A 479 -4.58 -9.22 -31.80
CA LEU A 479 -3.32 -8.50 -31.93
C LEU A 479 -2.49 -9.00 -33.12
N LEU A 480 -2.51 -10.31 -33.39
CA LEU A 480 -1.90 -10.93 -34.57
C LEU A 480 -2.60 -10.46 -35.85
N LEU A 481 -3.93 -10.45 -35.88
CA LEU A 481 -4.74 -9.99 -37.02
C LEU A 481 -4.60 -8.48 -37.27
N LEU A 482 -4.51 -7.65 -36.21
CA LEU A 482 -4.23 -6.22 -36.33
C LEU A 482 -2.81 -5.97 -36.85
N SER A 483 -1.84 -6.80 -36.46
CA SER A 483 -0.47 -6.71 -36.97
C SER A 483 -0.34 -7.19 -38.42
N ILE A 484 -1.17 -8.15 -38.85
CA ILE A 484 -1.26 -8.62 -40.23
C ILE A 484 -2.02 -7.60 -41.10
N ALA A 485 -3.11 -7.01 -40.60
CA ALA A 485 -3.88 -5.97 -41.29
C ALA A 485 -3.09 -4.66 -41.45
N ALA A 486 -2.17 -4.36 -40.54
CA ALA A 486 -1.22 -3.26 -40.68
C ALA A 486 -0.11 -3.52 -41.73
N SER A 487 -0.02 -4.74 -42.27
CA SER A 487 1.00 -5.16 -43.24
C SER A 487 0.47 -5.33 -44.67
N SER A 488 -0.83 -5.13 -44.92
CA SER A 488 -1.42 -5.25 -46.25
C SER A 488 -1.43 -3.91 -46.98
N ASP A 489 -0.24 -3.42 -47.34
CA ASP A 489 -0.05 -2.63 -48.56
C ASP A 489 1.42 -2.70 -48.97
N THR A 490 1.64 -3.14 -50.21
CA THR A 490 2.88 -3.18 -51.02
C THR A 490 3.85 -4.39 -50.89
N GLU A 491 4.09 -4.96 -52.08
CA GLU A 491 5.01 -6.00 -52.58
C GLU A 491 6.11 -6.60 -51.67
N LEU A 492 6.18 -7.94 -51.74
CA LEU A 492 7.22 -8.81 -51.18
C LEU A 492 8.65 -8.39 -51.58
N LYS A 493 9.33 -7.70 -50.66
CA LYS A 493 10.80 -7.69 -50.52
C LYS A 493 11.20 -8.56 -49.32
N PRO A 494 12.43 -9.11 -49.26
CA PRO A 494 12.89 -9.86 -48.09
C PRO A 494 12.73 -8.99 -46.84
N TYR A 495 11.82 -9.40 -45.97
CA TYR A 495 11.33 -8.63 -44.83
C TYR A 495 12.43 -8.58 -43.75
N SER A 496 13.05 -7.41 -43.60
CA SER A 496 13.85 -7.07 -42.42
C SER A 496 12.89 -6.97 -41.21
N PRO A 497 13.19 -7.61 -40.07
CA PRO A 497 12.31 -7.58 -38.90
C PRO A 497 12.04 -6.12 -38.47
N PRO A 498 10.86 -5.82 -37.91
CA PRO A 498 10.56 -4.48 -37.42
C PRO A 498 11.61 -4.10 -36.40
N THR A 499 12.23 -2.93 -36.62
CA THR A 499 13.19 -2.30 -35.70
C THR A 499 12.65 -2.42 -34.28
N PRO A 500 13.39 -3.02 -33.32
CA PRO A 500 12.94 -3.04 -31.93
C PRO A 500 12.69 -1.58 -31.54
N LEU A 501 11.47 -1.28 -31.07
CA LEU A 501 10.95 0.06 -30.78
C LEU A 501 11.97 0.89 -29.97
N LEU A 502 12.84 1.56 -30.70
CA LEU A 502 13.80 2.56 -30.24
C LEU A 502 13.10 3.90 -30.44
N TYR A 503 12.87 4.61 -29.34
CA TYR A 503 12.24 5.93 -29.36
C TYR A 503 13.04 6.86 -30.28
N PRO A 504 12.43 7.46 -31.32
CA PRO A 504 13.00 8.64 -31.95
C PRO A 504 12.83 9.84 -31.01
N PRO A 505 13.82 10.76 -30.93
CA PRO A 505 13.87 11.81 -29.91
C PRO A 505 12.70 12.81 -29.91
N ASN A 506 11.82 12.80 -30.92
CA ASN A 506 10.76 13.80 -31.08
C ASN A 506 9.33 13.24 -31.06
N ASN A 507 9.11 11.96 -30.73
CA ASN A 507 7.76 11.45 -30.51
C ASN A 507 7.56 11.09 -29.04
N HIS A 508 6.63 11.79 -28.39
CA HIS A 508 6.07 11.35 -27.12
C HIS A 508 5.66 9.86 -27.22
N PRO A 509 5.90 9.05 -26.18
CA PRO A 509 5.44 7.67 -26.16
C PRO A 509 3.94 7.64 -26.48
N THR A 510 3.54 6.91 -27.53
CA THR A 510 2.12 6.72 -27.83
C THR A 510 1.44 6.11 -26.60
N THR A 511 0.23 6.57 -26.29
CA THR A 511 -0.58 6.19 -25.12
C THR A 511 -0.71 4.68 -24.94
N ILE A 512 -0.64 3.93 -26.04
CA ILE A 512 -0.70 2.46 -26.08
C ILE A 512 0.54 1.82 -25.44
N THR A 513 1.75 2.37 -25.67
CA THR A 513 3.02 1.79 -25.21
C THR A 513 3.24 1.97 -23.70
N MET A 514 2.82 3.11 -23.15
CA MET A 514 2.86 3.36 -21.70
C MET A 514 1.82 2.51 -20.94
N ALA A 515 0.68 2.21 -21.58
CA ALA A 515 -0.37 1.36 -21.01
C ALA A 515 0.09 -0.10 -20.95
N THR A 516 0.76 -0.62 -21.97
CA THR A 516 1.40 -1.94 -21.91
C THR A 516 2.48 -1.96 -20.84
N GLU A 517 3.38 -0.99 -20.77
CA GLU A 517 4.46 -1.01 -19.76
C GLU A 517 3.96 -0.95 -18.31
N ARG A 518 2.94 -0.13 -18.03
CA ARG A 518 2.26 -0.14 -16.71
C ARG A 518 1.58 -1.48 -16.44
N LEU A 519 0.95 -2.07 -17.45
CA LEU A 519 0.36 -3.41 -17.34
C LEU A 519 1.43 -4.46 -17.01
N TYR A 520 2.63 -4.40 -17.60
CA TYR A 520 3.70 -5.34 -17.31
C TYR A 520 4.38 -5.11 -15.96
N GLN A 521 4.50 -3.85 -15.51
CA GLN A 521 4.87 -3.52 -14.12
C GLN A 521 3.88 -4.12 -13.11
N LEU A 522 2.60 -4.22 -13.49
CA LEU A 522 1.55 -4.85 -12.68
C LEU A 522 1.53 -6.38 -12.80
N LEU A 523 1.89 -6.94 -13.97
CA LEU A 523 1.90 -8.38 -14.22
C LEU A 523 3.16 -9.08 -13.67
N TYR A 524 4.31 -8.39 -13.66
CA TYR A 524 5.59 -8.94 -13.21
C TYR A 524 6.23 -8.11 -12.10
N PRO A 525 5.56 -7.93 -10.94
CA PRO A 525 6.17 -7.28 -9.80
C PRO A 525 7.33 -8.14 -9.29
N LEU A 526 8.56 -7.66 -9.42
CA LEU A 526 9.70 -8.30 -8.76
C LEU A 526 9.82 -7.79 -7.33
N PRO A 527 10.12 -8.66 -6.35
CA PRO A 527 10.36 -8.24 -4.98
C PRO A 527 11.53 -7.25 -4.94
N SER A 528 11.44 -6.25 -4.06
CA SER A 528 12.60 -5.40 -3.78
C SER A 528 13.75 -6.30 -3.31
N PRO A 529 14.96 -6.22 -3.93
CA PRO A 529 16.09 -6.97 -3.44
C PRO A 529 16.38 -6.58 -1.99
N PRO A 530 16.92 -7.51 -1.19
CA PRO A 530 17.29 -7.21 0.18
C PRO A 530 18.25 -6.02 0.22
N PRO A 531 18.18 -5.17 1.26
CA PRO A 531 19.17 -4.10 1.42
C PRO A 531 20.57 -4.73 1.45
N ARG A 532 21.47 -4.18 0.65
CA ARG A 532 22.89 -4.55 0.61
C ARG A 532 23.68 -3.44 1.33
N PRO A 533 23.61 -3.36 2.67
CA PRO A 533 24.26 -2.28 3.39
C PRO A 533 25.77 -2.36 3.18
N ARG A 534 26.36 -1.27 2.68
CA ARG A 534 27.81 -1.13 2.64
C ARG A 534 28.31 -1.00 4.07
N LEU A 535 29.21 -1.91 4.48
CA LEU A 535 29.91 -1.76 5.75
C LEU A 535 30.89 -0.59 5.64
N SER A 536 30.93 0.30 6.65
CA SER A 536 31.88 1.43 6.66
C SER A 536 33.35 0.99 6.59
N SER A 537 33.63 -0.27 6.89
CA SER A 537 34.93 -0.92 6.77
C SER A 537 35.35 -1.31 5.35
N SER A 538 34.45 -1.19 4.35
CA SER A 538 34.67 -1.67 2.97
C SER A 538 34.07 -0.70 1.93
N PRO A 539 34.68 0.50 1.73
CA PRO A 539 34.21 1.48 0.76
C PRO A 539 34.36 0.96 -0.69
N MET A 540 33.62 1.57 -1.63
CA MET A 540 33.79 1.32 -3.07
C MET A 540 35.23 1.66 -3.46
N GLN A 541 35.95 0.71 -4.04
CA GLN A 541 37.39 0.87 -4.28
C GLN A 541 37.67 1.29 -5.72
N ILE A 542 36.91 0.77 -6.70
CA ILE A 542 37.18 0.99 -8.13
C ILE A 542 35.91 1.31 -8.92
N LEU A 543 35.94 2.39 -9.68
CA LEU A 543 35.00 2.68 -10.76
C LEU A 543 35.68 2.46 -12.11
N ALA A 544 35.38 1.35 -12.77
CA ALA A 544 35.85 1.05 -14.11
C ALA A 544 34.78 1.50 -15.13
N LEU A 545 34.83 2.78 -15.50
CA LEU A 545 33.77 3.51 -16.18
C LEU A 545 33.82 3.39 -17.72
N GLY A 546 34.39 2.30 -18.23
CA GLY A 546 34.37 2.01 -19.65
C GLY A 546 33.08 1.40 -20.15
N LEU A 547 32.77 1.64 -21.43
CA LEU A 547 31.65 0.99 -22.10
C LEU A 547 31.94 -0.50 -22.34
N PRO A 548 30.93 -1.37 -22.48
CA PRO A 548 31.13 -2.79 -22.74
C PRO A 548 31.95 -3.02 -24.00
N ARG A 549 32.61 -4.18 -24.11
CA ARG A 549 33.49 -4.53 -25.25
C ARG A 549 34.77 -3.67 -25.35
N SER A 550 35.14 -2.97 -24.28
CA SER A 550 36.44 -2.27 -24.14
C SER A 550 37.53 -3.09 -23.43
N GLY A 551 37.28 -4.39 -23.20
CA GLY A 551 38.15 -5.26 -22.40
C GLY A 551 37.69 -5.46 -20.95
N THR A 552 36.41 -5.18 -20.66
CA THR A 552 35.79 -5.31 -19.33
C THR A 552 35.96 -6.70 -18.69
N ASP A 553 35.84 -7.78 -19.47
CA ASP A 553 36.01 -9.15 -18.97
C ASP A 553 37.47 -9.46 -18.56
N SER A 554 38.44 -9.03 -19.37
CA SER A 554 39.86 -9.09 -19.01
C SER A 554 40.17 -8.26 -17.78
N LEU A 555 39.62 -7.05 -17.69
CA LEU A 555 39.81 -6.15 -16.55
C LEU A 555 39.19 -6.75 -15.28
N ARG A 556 38.00 -7.33 -15.35
CA ARG A 556 37.36 -8.03 -14.24
C ARG A 556 38.25 -9.15 -13.72
N THR A 557 38.77 -9.99 -14.62
CA THR A 557 39.66 -11.09 -14.26
C THR A 557 40.94 -10.57 -13.62
N ALA A 558 41.52 -9.51 -14.17
CA ALA A 558 42.70 -8.86 -13.62
C ALA A 558 42.45 -8.31 -12.20
N LEU A 559 41.31 -7.66 -11.97
CA LEU A 559 40.93 -7.17 -10.64
C LEU A 559 40.74 -8.32 -9.64
N HIS A 560 40.18 -9.45 -10.07
CA HIS A 560 40.10 -10.65 -9.23
C HIS A 560 41.47 -11.17 -8.82
N THR A 561 42.44 -11.26 -9.75
CA THR A 561 43.84 -11.61 -9.42
C THR A 561 44.45 -10.62 -8.42
N LEU A 562 44.14 -9.33 -8.53
CA LEU A 562 44.66 -8.28 -7.62
C LEU A 562 43.97 -8.22 -6.25
N GLY A 563 43.05 -9.15 -5.98
CA GLY A 563 42.39 -9.34 -4.70
C GLY A 563 41.07 -8.58 -4.53
N TYR A 564 40.50 -8.03 -5.60
CA TYR A 564 39.14 -7.47 -5.56
C TYR A 564 38.13 -8.59 -5.77
N THR A 565 37.27 -8.83 -4.79
CA THR A 565 36.47 -10.07 -4.72
C THR A 565 35.10 -9.93 -5.37
N HIS A 566 34.46 -8.76 -5.25
CA HIS A 566 33.12 -8.52 -5.75
C HIS A 566 33.12 -7.40 -6.79
N ILE A 567 33.31 -7.75 -8.06
CA ILE A 567 33.26 -6.82 -9.19
C ILE A 567 31.94 -6.99 -9.94
N TRP A 568 31.15 -5.91 -10.03
CA TRP A 568 29.95 -5.89 -10.88
C TRP A 568 30.34 -5.92 -12.35
N HIS A 569 29.80 -6.87 -13.11
CA HIS A 569 29.93 -6.94 -14.57
C HIS A 569 28.56 -7.14 -15.24
N GLY A 570 28.34 -6.55 -16.42
CA GLY A 570 27.02 -6.59 -17.09
C GLY A 570 26.50 -7.99 -17.46
N PHE A 571 27.37 -8.98 -17.58
CA PHE A 571 27.02 -10.40 -17.78
C PHE A 571 26.53 -11.13 -16.51
N ASP A 572 26.66 -10.50 -15.35
CA ASP A 572 26.13 -11.02 -14.09
C ASP A 572 24.62 -10.80 -14.00
N LEU A 573 24.11 -9.76 -14.66
CA LEU A 573 22.71 -9.36 -14.61
C LEU A 573 21.71 -10.50 -14.96
N PRO A 574 21.87 -11.28 -16.04
CA PRO A 574 20.96 -12.38 -16.36
C PRO A 574 21.19 -13.68 -15.55
N SER A 575 22.33 -13.82 -14.87
CA SER A 575 22.75 -15.10 -14.28
C SER A 575 22.75 -15.11 -12.75
N THR A 576 23.19 -14.03 -12.11
CA THR A 576 23.37 -13.92 -10.66
C THR A 576 22.51 -12.83 -10.03
N ARG A 577 22.09 -11.81 -10.80
CA ARG A 577 21.31 -10.66 -10.29
C ARG A 577 20.04 -10.33 -11.12
N PRO A 578 19.21 -11.31 -11.51
CA PRO A 578 18.07 -11.07 -12.41
C PRO A 578 17.00 -10.13 -11.83
N HIS A 579 16.91 -10.04 -10.49
CA HIS A 579 15.97 -9.15 -9.81
C HIS A 579 16.38 -7.67 -9.83
N ASP A 580 17.68 -7.39 -9.96
CA ASP A 580 18.19 -6.01 -9.97
C ASP A 580 17.76 -5.26 -11.25
N CYS A 581 17.42 -5.98 -12.34
CA CYS A 581 16.88 -5.41 -13.57
C CYS A 581 15.64 -4.53 -13.33
N ALA A 582 14.77 -4.91 -12.38
CA ALA A 582 13.56 -4.13 -12.09
C ALA A 582 13.85 -2.77 -11.43
N ILE A 583 15.02 -2.61 -10.79
CA ILE A 583 15.48 -1.31 -10.26
C ILE A 583 16.20 -0.52 -11.36
N TRP A 584 17.00 -1.21 -12.20
CA TRP A 584 17.71 -0.56 -13.30
C TRP A 584 16.76 0.05 -14.34
N VAL A 585 15.63 -0.60 -14.66
CA VAL A 585 14.73 -0.12 -15.73
C VAL A 585 14.17 1.28 -15.46
N PRO A 586 13.59 1.62 -14.29
CA PRO A 586 13.14 2.98 -14.01
C PRO A 586 14.26 4.04 -14.12
N LEU A 587 15.47 3.72 -13.65
CA LEU A 587 16.63 4.61 -13.76
C LEU A 587 17.03 4.81 -15.23
N LEU A 588 17.09 3.73 -16.01
CA LEU A 588 17.39 3.78 -17.45
C LEU A 588 16.30 4.53 -18.24
N GLN A 589 15.03 4.37 -17.88
CA GLN A 589 13.92 5.14 -18.48
C GLN A 589 14.03 6.64 -18.19
N SER A 590 14.46 7.00 -16.98
CA SER A 590 14.75 8.40 -16.64
C SER A 590 15.88 8.93 -17.51
N LYS A 591 17.00 8.21 -17.56
CA LYS A 591 18.18 8.58 -18.34
C LYS A 591 17.88 8.69 -19.84
N ALA A 592 17.08 7.77 -20.38
CA ALA A 592 16.62 7.78 -21.78
C ALA A 592 15.71 8.97 -22.12
N ARG A 593 15.10 9.62 -21.12
CA ARG A 593 14.31 10.86 -21.30
C ARG A 593 15.14 12.13 -21.08
N GLY A 594 16.45 11.99 -20.88
CA GLY A 594 17.34 13.09 -20.52
C GLY A 594 17.22 13.55 -19.06
N ASP A 595 16.49 12.83 -18.21
CA ASP A 595 16.33 13.16 -16.80
C ASP A 595 17.36 12.41 -15.94
N SER A 596 18.36 13.15 -15.46
CA SER A 596 19.41 12.62 -14.57
C SER A 596 19.08 12.80 -13.08
N GLY A 597 17.97 13.47 -12.73
CA GLY A 597 17.57 13.70 -11.32
C GLY A 597 17.42 12.41 -10.53
N PRO A 598 16.60 11.44 -11.00
CA PRO A 598 16.43 10.17 -10.32
C PRO A 598 17.72 9.36 -10.14
N GLY A 599 18.70 9.49 -11.04
CA GLY A 599 20.01 8.85 -10.88
C GLY A 599 20.90 9.52 -9.83
N ARG A 600 20.84 10.86 -9.72
CA ARG A 600 21.61 11.63 -8.73
C ARG A 600 21.08 11.48 -7.31
N GLU A 601 19.77 11.32 -7.16
CA GLU A 601 19.12 11.10 -5.86
C GLU A 601 19.13 9.62 -5.43
N PHE A 602 19.54 8.71 -6.32
CA PHE A 602 19.53 7.29 -6.05
C PHE A 602 20.64 6.88 -5.08
N ASP A 603 20.26 6.13 -4.05
CA ASP A 603 21.22 5.47 -3.17
C ASP A 603 21.86 4.28 -3.91
N TRP A 604 23.05 4.50 -4.48
CA TRP A 604 23.75 3.51 -5.29
C TRP A 604 24.18 2.27 -4.49
N ASP A 605 24.22 2.33 -3.15
CA ASP A 605 24.52 1.17 -2.32
C ASP A 605 23.40 0.11 -2.37
N VAL A 606 22.17 0.51 -2.73
CA VAL A 606 21.06 -0.44 -2.96
C VAL A 606 21.41 -1.48 -4.04
N LEU A 607 22.15 -1.06 -5.08
CA LEU A 607 22.54 -1.91 -6.21
C LEU A 607 23.97 -2.44 -6.10
N LEU A 608 24.88 -1.62 -5.56
CA LEU A 608 26.33 -1.78 -5.70
C LEU A 608 27.06 -1.76 -4.35
N GLY A 609 26.32 -1.77 -3.24
CA GLY A 609 26.85 -1.69 -1.87
C GLY A 609 27.75 -2.85 -1.48
N ASP A 610 27.55 -4.00 -2.11
CA ASP A 610 28.32 -5.23 -1.91
C ASP A 610 29.52 -5.39 -2.86
N CYS A 611 29.75 -4.41 -3.74
CA CYS A 611 30.83 -4.46 -4.72
C CYS A 611 32.07 -3.67 -4.28
N ASP A 612 33.24 -4.28 -4.52
CA ASP A 612 34.56 -3.65 -4.45
C ASP A 612 34.79 -2.72 -5.64
N GLY A 613 34.18 -3.04 -6.78
CA GLY A 613 34.23 -2.23 -7.98
C GLY A 613 33.13 -2.52 -8.99
N VAL A 614 32.93 -1.60 -9.92
CA VAL A 614 31.84 -1.67 -10.92
C VAL A 614 32.34 -1.36 -12.32
N MET A 615 31.76 -2.03 -13.32
CA MET A 615 32.04 -1.79 -14.73
C MET A 615 30.86 -2.20 -15.62
N ASP A 616 30.97 -1.85 -16.90
CA ASP A 616 30.09 -2.36 -17.96
C ASP A 616 28.62 -1.87 -17.78
N MET A 617 27.64 -2.58 -18.33
CA MET A 617 26.22 -2.22 -18.24
C MET A 617 25.55 -2.74 -16.96
N PRO A 618 24.49 -2.08 -16.47
CA PRO A 618 24.11 -0.68 -16.71
C PRO A 618 24.98 0.44 -16.07
N PRO A 619 25.83 0.21 -15.03
CA PRO A 619 26.53 1.28 -14.32
C PRO A 619 27.26 2.32 -15.19
N GLY A 620 27.89 1.90 -16.30
CA GLY A 620 28.64 2.81 -17.17
C GLY A 620 27.81 3.99 -17.70
N ILE A 621 26.50 3.82 -17.95
CA ILE A 621 25.66 4.95 -18.40
C ILE A 621 25.41 5.98 -17.29
N PHE A 622 25.60 5.59 -16.02
CA PHE A 622 25.46 6.45 -14.84
C PHE A 622 26.82 6.86 -14.26
N ALA A 623 27.86 6.87 -15.08
CA ALA A 623 29.22 7.17 -14.65
C ALA A 623 29.35 8.51 -13.91
N GLU A 624 28.67 9.56 -14.36
CA GLU A 624 28.69 10.86 -13.68
C GLU A 624 28.08 10.79 -12.28
N GLU A 625 26.95 10.11 -12.14
CA GLU A 625 26.26 9.93 -10.85
C GLU A 625 27.06 9.04 -9.89
N LEU A 626 27.72 8.01 -10.41
CA LEU A 626 28.60 7.15 -9.62
C LEU A 626 29.87 7.86 -9.17
N LEU A 627 30.42 8.77 -9.98
CA LEU A 627 31.54 9.62 -9.58
C LEU A 627 31.16 10.52 -8.40
N ASP A 628 29.95 11.09 -8.43
CA ASP A 628 29.41 11.93 -7.34
C ASP A 628 29.19 11.13 -6.06
N PHE A 629 28.62 9.92 -6.19
CA PHE A 629 28.27 9.08 -5.04
C PHE A 629 29.47 8.38 -4.40
N TYR A 630 30.47 7.98 -5.19
CA TYR A 630 31.70 7.32 -4.71
C TYR A 630 32.94 8.20 -4.97
N PRO A 631 33.12 9.32 -4.24
CA PRO A 631 34.19 10.27 -4.50
C PRO A 631 35.60 9.70 -4.23
N GLN A 632 35.71 8.69 -3.36
CA GLN A 632 36.99 8.10 -2.92
C GLN A 632 37.47 6.93 -3.79
N ALA A 633 36.63 6.41 -4.70
CA ALA A 633 36.99 5.25 -5.52
C ALA A 633 38.05 5.64 -6.58
N LYS A 634 39.00 4.75 -6.87
CA LYS A 634 39.93 4.93 -7.99
C LYS A 634 39.18 4.78 -9.31
N VAL A 635 39.48 5.63 -10.28
CA VAL A 635 38.78 5.64 -11.59
C VAL A 635 39.68 5.02 -12.65
N VAL A 636 39.22 3.93 -13.26
CA VAL A 636 39.84 3.33 -14.44
C VAL A 636 38.92 3.61 -15.63
N LEU A 637 39.35 4.50 -16.52
CA LEU A 637 38.61 4.80 -17.75
C LEU A 637 39.01 3.80 -18.82
N ASN A 638 38.43 2.60 -18.79
CA ASN A 638 38.76 1.55 -19.74
C ASN A 638 38.10 1.79 -21.11
N ARG A 639 38.89 1.95 -22.17
CA ARG A 639 38.38 2.18 -23.53
C ARG A 639 39.19 1.46 -24.59
N ARG A 640 38.61 1.33 -25.78
CA ARG A 640 39.31 0.85 -26.97
C ARG A 640 39.70 2.06 -27.80
N ARG A 641 40.99 2.19 -28.13
CA ARG A 641 41.48 3.34 -28.92
C ARG A 641 40.91 3.34 -30.34
N ASP A 642 40.73 2.14 -30.91
CA ASP A 642 40.01 1.95 -32.17
C ASP A 642 38.49 1.92 -31.93
N MET A 643 37.87 3.10 -31.96
CA MET A 643 36.43 3.28 -31.74
C MET A 643 35.57 2.66 -32.85
N ASP A 644 36.08 2.57 -34.08
CA ASP A 644 35.37 1.91 -35.18
C ASP A 644 35.29 0.39 -34.93
N ALA A 645 36.38 -0.22 -34.46
CA ALA A 645 36.37 -1.63 -34.09
C ALA A 645 35.57 -1.92 -32.82
N TRP A 646 35.52 -0.99 -31.86
CA TRP A 646 34.61 -1.07 -30.71
C TRP A 646 33.15 -1.06 -31.15
N HIS A 647 32.77 -0.06 -31.96
CA HIS A 647 31.39 0.14 -32.41
C HIS A 647 30.89 -1.07 -33.21
N ARG A 648 31.70 -1.59 -34.15
CA ARG A 648 31.39 -2.85 -34.85
C ARG A 648 31.18 -4.01 -33.88
N SER A 649 32.06 -4.18 -32.90
CA SER A 649 31.95 -5.29 -31.95
C SER A 649 30.71 -5.22 -31.06
N LEU A 650 30.31 -4.02 -30.61
CA LEU A 650 29.13 -3.87 -29.78
C LEU A 650 27.84 -3.98 -30.60
N ASN A 651 27.84 -3.50 -31.85
CA ASN A 651 26.71 -3.63 -32.76
C ASN A 651 26.36 -5.10 -33.06
N GLU A 652 27.37 -5.95 -33.32
CA GLU A 652 27.16 -7.38 -33.53
C GLU A 652 26.58 -8.08 -32.28
N ALA A 653 27.08 -7.74 -31.09
CA ALA A 653 26.54 -8.25 -29.83
C ALA A 653 25.08 -7.82 -29.61
N ALA A 654 24.75 -6.57 -29.94
CA ALA A 654 23.40 -6.04 -29.83
C ALA A 654 22.43 -6.72 -30.81
N LYS A 655 22.84 -6.97 -32.06
CA LYS A 655 22.03 -7.67 -33.07
C LYS A 655 21.67 -9.09 -32.62
N MET A 656 22.62 -9.81 -32.02
CA MET A 656 22.39 -11.16 -31.48
C MET A 656 21.34 -11.19 -30.35
N ILE A 657 21.35 -10.19 -29.47
CA ILE A 657 20.45 -10.13 -28.30
C ILE A 657 19.09 -9.53 -28.67
N LEU A 658 19.08 -8.34 -29.28
CA LEU A 658 17.86 -7.59 -29.57
C LEU A 658 17.12 -8.10 -30.81
N GLY A 659 17.83 -8.73 -31.75
CA GLY A 659 17.26 -9.31 -32.96
C GLY A 659 16.67 -10.72 -32.78
N SER A 660 16.81 -11.33 -31.59
CA SER A 660 16.30 -12.67 -31.34
C SER A 660 14.81 -12.67 -31.03
N TRP A 661 14.02 -13.16 -32.00
CA TRP A 661 12.56 -13.28 -31.87
C TRP A 661 12.15 -14.24 -30.75
N GLY A 662 12.95 -15.29 -30.51
CA GLY A 662 12.73 -16.23 -29.41
C GLY A 662 12.92 -15.59 -28.04
N ILE A 663 13.96 -14.77 -27.86
CA ILE A 663 14.20 -14.03 -26.61
C ILE A 663 13.09 -13.00 -26.39
N TRP A 664 12.78 -12.20 -27.41
CA TRP A 664 11.69 -11.22 -27.34
C TRP A 664 10.37 -11.91 -26.98
N GLY A 665 9.98 -12.94 -27.72
CA GLY A 665 8.74 -13.69 -27.51
C GLY A 665 8.65 -14.29 -26.11
N LEU A 666 9.68 -15.00 -25.66
CA LEU A 666 9.71 -15.61 -24.32
C LEU A 666 9.75 -14.58 -23.19
N SER A 667 10.33 -13.40 -23.42
CA SER A 667 10.38 -12.34 -22.41
C SER A 667 8.99 -11.88 -21.98
N TRP A 668 7.98 -12.00 -22.84
CA TRP A 668 6.60 -11.68 -22.46
C TRP A 668 5.96 -12.67 -21.49
N TRP A 669 6.58 -13.84 -21.28
CA TRP A 669 6.06 -14.94 -20.46
C TRP A 669 6.91 -15.24 -19.22
N ASP A 670 8.04 -14.55 -19.05
CA ASP A 670 8.97 -14.76 -17.94
C ASP A 670 9.46 -13.42 -17.38
N ALA A 671 9.18 -13.17 -16.10
CA ALA A 671 9.43 -11.88 -15.46
C ALA A 671 10.92 -11.47 -15.48
N GLU A 672 11.83 -12.39 -15.17
CA GLU A 672 13.27 -12.07 -15.14
C GLU A 672 13.80 -11.79 -16.54
N LEU A 673 13.37 -12.60 -17.52
CA LEU A 673 13.71 -12.39 -18.93
C LEU A 673 13.14 -11.07 -19.46
N PHE A 674 11.93 -10.71 -19.05
CA PHE A 674 11.29 -9.43 -19.36
C PHE A 674 12.14 -8.24 -18.90
N TRP A 675 12.44 -8.19 -17.60
CA TRP A 675 13.15 -7.06 -17.00
C TRP A 675 14.58 -6.94 -17.52
N TRP A 676 15.25 -8.06 -17.75
CA TRP A 676 16.57 -8.08 -18.38
C TRP A 676 16.53 -7.58 -19.82
N TYR A 677 15.63 -8.12 -20.66
CA TYR A 677 15.52 -7.72 -22.06
C TYR A 677 15.16 -6.24 -22.17
N ARG A 678 14.27 -5.73 -21.31
CA ARG A 678 13.91 -4.31 -21.26
C ARG A 678 15.10 -3.44 -20.88
N SER A 679 15.91 -3.86 -19.90
CA SER A 679 17.15 -3.16 -19.52
C SER A 679 18.11 -3.04 -20.70
N ALA A 680 18.31 -4.13 -21.45
CA ALA A 680 19.16 -4.16 -22.64
C ALA A 680 18.65 -3.23 -23.76
N VAL A 681 17.34 -3.22 -24.02
CA VAL A 681 16.71 -2.34 -25.01
C VAL A 681 16.89 -0.87 -24.64
N LEU A 682 16.61 -0.49 -23.39
CA LEU A 682 16.73 0.89 -22.93
C LEU A 682 18.18 1.36 -22.96
N TRP A 683 19.10 0.51 -22.50
CA TRP A 683 20.53 0.78 -22.50
C TRP A 683 21.07 1.02 -23.92
N MET A 684 20.74 0.14 -24.87
CA MET A 684 21.09 0.34 -26.29
C MET A 684 20.41 1.57 -26.90
N GLY A 685 19.20 1.89 -26.44
CA GLY A 685 18.46 3.07 -26.88
C GLY A 685 19.11 4.38 -26.48
N ILE A 686 19.62 4.48 -25.25
CA ILE A 686 20.35 5.66 -24.77
C ILE A 686 21.59 5.92 -25.65
N MET A 687 22.38 4.89 -25.95
CA MET A 687 23.57 5.04 -26.78
C MET A 687 23.26 5.21 -28.27
N GLY A 688 22.04 4.85 -28.70
CA GLY A 688 21.59 4.97 -30.09
C GLY A 688 20.78 6.24 -30.37
N GLU A 689 20.67 7.15 -29.40
CA GLU A 689 19.84 8.35 -29.45
C GLU A 689 20.06 9.15 -30.76
N GLY A 690 18.97 9.39 -31.51
CA GLY A 690 18.98 10.07 -32.81
C GLY A 690 18.33 9.27 -33.95
N LYS A 691 18.33 9.82 -35.17
CA LYS A 691 17.76 9.15 -36.36
C LYS A 691 18.71 8.05 -36.86
N GLY A 692 18.36 6.78 -36.66
CA GLY A 692 19.10 5.62 -37.18
C GLY A 692 19.63 4.63 -36.13
N GLY A 693 19.36 4.86 -34.85
CA GLY A 693 19.70 3.92 -33.76
C GLY A 693 21.21 3.77 -33.52
N PHE A 694 21.56 2.76 -32.72
CA PHE A 694 22.95 2.51 -32.30
C PHE A 694 23.91 2.26 -33.47
N GLU A 695 23.43 1.59 -34.53
CA GLU A 695 24.24 1.31 -35.73
C GLU A 695 24.74 2.59 -36.41
N LYS A 696 24.01 3.70 -36.30
CA LYS A 696 24.42 4.99 -36.88
C LYS A 696 25.06 5.93 -35.86
N ASN A 697 24.52 5.98 -34.65
CA ASN A 697 24.85 7.02 -33.68
C ASN A 697 25.78 6.55 -32.53
N GLY A 698 25.98 5.24 -32.38
CA GLY A 698 26.65 4.65 -31.21
C GLY A 698 28.12 5.09 -31.04
N LYS A 699 28.85 5.27 -32.14
CA LYS A 699 30.24 5.74 -32.11
C LYS A 699 30.34 7.17 -31.56
N GLU A 700 29.62 8.10 -32.20
CA GLU A 700 29.62 9.51 -31.81
C GLU A 700 29.10 9.69 -30.37
N TRP A 701 28.10 8.89 -29.98
CA TRP A 701 27.62 8.89 -28.60
C TRP A 701 28.73 8.49 -27.61
N ALA A 702 29.50 7.45 -27.93
CA ALA A 702 30.57 6.96 -27.08
C ALA A 702 31.77 7.90 -26.99
N GLU A 703 32.14 8.55 -28.10
CA GLU A 703 33.17 9.60 -28.11
C GLU A 703 32.77 10.74 -27.17
N ARG A 704 31.54 11.25 -27.30
CA ARG A 704 30.99 12.26 -26.38
C ARG A 704 30.91 11.79 -24.93
N TYR A 705 30.64 10.50 -24.71
CA TYR A 705 30.62 9.93 -23.36
C TYR A 705 31.99 10.02 -22.70
N TYR A 706 33.06 9.62 -23.40
CA TYR A 706 34.42 9.71 -22.85
C TYR A 706 34.85 11.17 -22.67
N GLU A 707 34.60 12.05 -23.64
CA GLU A 707 34.91 13.48 -23.54
C GLU A 707 34.24 14.14 -22.31
N ARG A 708 32.96 13.82 -22.06
CA ARG A 708 32.23 14.34 -20.89
C ARG A 708 32.82 13.85 -19.58
N LEU A 709 33.23 12.57 -19.52
CA LEU A 709 33.81 12.01 -18.30
C LEU A 709 35.20 12.56 -18.01
N GLU A 710 36.05 12.66 -19.02
CA GLU A 710 37.38 13.29 -18.89
C GLU A 710 37.24 14.74 -18.43
N GLY A 711 36.37 15.52 -19.07
CA GLY A 711 36.10 16.89 -18.66
C GLY A 711 35.50 17.01 -17.25
N LYS A 712 34.81 15.98 -16.73
CA LYS A 712 34.38 15.95 -15.32
C LYS A 712 35.54 15.66 -14.38
N LEU A 713 36.32 14.62 -14.67
CA LEU A 713 37.47 14.19 -13.88
C LEU A 713 38.53 15.30 -13.77
N GLU A 714 38.82 15.99 -14.88
CA GLU A 714 39.74 17.13 -14.92
C GLU A 714 39.23 18.31 -14.08
N ARG A 715 37.95 18.67 -14.19
CA ARG A 715 37.34 19.76 -13.41
C ARG A 715 37.34 19.47 -11.91
N GLU A 716 37.21 18.20 -11.53
CA GLU A 716 37.23 17.75 -10.14
C GLU A 716 38.65 17.50 -9.62
N GLY A 717 39.68 17.59 -10.48
CA GLY A 717 41.06 17.28 -10.12
C GLY A 717 41.27 15.83 -9.69
N ARG A 718 40.42 14.91 -10.18
CA ARG A 718 40.42 13.51 -9.79
C ARG A 718 41.41 12.71 -10.64
N GLU A 719 42.35 12.03 -9.99
CA GLU A 719 43.28 11.15 -10.68
C GLU A 719 42.54 9.95 -11.29
N TYR A 720 42.82 9.66 -12.56
CA TYR A 720 42.25 8.52 -13.28
C TYR A 720 43.27 7.86 -14.19
N LEU A 721 43.09 6.56 -14.44
CA LEU A 721 43.88 5.82 -15.41
C LEU A 721 43.09 5.65 -16.70
N ASP A 722 43.55 6.28 -17.78
CA ASP A 722 43.15 5.91 -19.14
C ASP A 722 43.83 4.59 -19.52
N TRP A 723 43.03 3.56 -19.77
CA TRP A 723 43.54 2.20 -19.94
C TRP A 723 42.87 1.48 -21.11
N GLU A 724 43.67 0.85 -21.95
CA GLU A 724 43.21 -0.13 -22.93
C GLU A 724 43.73 -1.52 -22.54
N VAL A 725 42.97 -2.57 -22.84
CA VAL A 725 43.33 -3.96 -22.51
C VAL A 725 44.75 -4.38 -22.94
N ARG A 726 45.29 -3.73 -23.98
CA ARG A 726 46.64 -3.96 -24.49
C ARG A 726 47.76 -3.42 -23.60
N ASP A 727 47.43 -2.49 -22.71
CA ASP A 727 48.38 -1.87 -21.79
C ASP A 727 48.77 -2.84 -20.65
N GLY A 728 47.97 -3.88 -20.40
CA GLY A 728 48.31 -5.01 -19.54
C GLY A 728 48.49 -4.63 -18.06
N TRP A 729 49.33 -5.40 -17.35
CA TRP A 729 49.51 -5.28 -15.90
C TRP A 729 50.16 -3.98 -15.45
N GLY A 730 51.18 -3.48 -16.16
CA GLY A 730 52.08 -2.43 -15.67
C GLY A 730 51.36 -1.15 -15.23
N PRO A 731 50.67 -0.45 -16.15
CA PRO A 731 49.92 0.76 -15.82
C PRO A 731 48.79 0.52 -14.81
N LEU A 732 48.10 -0.62 -14.91
CA LEU A 732 46.99 -0.97 -14.02
C LEU A 732 47.45 -1.18 -12.57
N CYS A 733 48.50 -1.98 -12.37
CA CYS A 733 49.06 -2.26 -11.04
C CYS A 733 49.69 -1.00 -10.44
N GLY A 734 50.39 -0.21 -11.26
CA GLY A 734 50.98 1.06 -10.85
C GLY A 734 49.93 2.04 -10.30
N PHE A 735 48.84 2.23 -11.04
CA PHE A 735 47.74 3.11 -10.61
C PHE A 735 47.00 2.57 -9.37
N LEU A 736 46.77 1.26 -9.32
CA LEU A 736 46.07 0.64 -8.19
C LEU A 736 46.95 0.51 -6.94
N GLY A 737 48.28 0.66 -7.05
CA GLY A 737 49.22 0.47 -5.95
C GLY A 737 49.40 -1.00 -5.59
N LYS A 738 49.40 -1.88 -6.59
CA LYS A 738 49.52 -3.35 -6.43
C LYS A 738 50.82 -3.84 -7.07
N GLU A 739 51.33 -4.96 -6.58
CA GLU A 739 52.46 -5.65 -7.24
C GLU A 739 51.99 -6.31 -8.54
N VAL A 740 52.86 -6.29 -9.56
CA VAL A 740 52.58 -6.95 -10.85
C VAL A 740 52.59 -8.47 -10.63
N PRO A 741 51.49 -9.19 -10.94
CA PRO A 741 51.45 -10.64 -10.81
C PRO A 741 52.49 -11.33 -11.69
N HIS A 742 52.97 -12.50 -11.26
CA HIS A 742 53.89 -13.32 -12.04
C HIS A 742 53.23 -14.06 -13.22
N GLU A 743 51.89 -14.05 -13.29
CA GLU A 743 51.12 -14.64 -14.38
C GLU A 743 50.91 -13.67 -15.55
N ASP A 744 50.74 -14.24 -16.75
CA ASP A 744 50.39 -13.46 -17.94
C ASP A 744 49.07 -12.70 -17.73
N PHE A 745 48.94 -11.51 -18.32
CA PHE A 745 47.72 -10.72 -18.23
C PHE A 745 46.52 -11.53 -18.74
N PRO A 746 45.38 -11.55 -18.02
CA PRO A 746 44.23 -12.34 -18.43
C PRO A 746 43.58 -11.75 -19.69
N TRP A 747 43.67 -12.49 -20.79
CA TRP A 747 43.01 -12.14 -22.04
C TRP A 747 41.65 -12.86 -22.11
N GLY A 748 40.60 -12.24 -21.58
CA GLY A 748 39.24 -12.79 -21.47
C GLY A 748 38.56 -13.10 -22.82
N ASN A 749 39.18 -12.74 -23.95
CA ASN A 749 38.76 -13.16 -25.29
C ASN A 749 40.00 -13.34 -26.18
N LYS A 750 40.62 -14.52 -26.17
CA LYS A 750 41.59 -14.89 -27.21
C LYS A 750 40.80 -15.01 -28.51
N GLY A 751 41.18 -14.27 -29.56
CA GLY A 751 40.34 -14.05 -30.75
C GLY A 751 39.61 -15.29 -31.29
N GLY A 752 38.32 -15.12 -31.63
CA GLY A 752 37.42 -16.17 -32.14
C GLY A 752 35.99 -16.01 -31.61
N ASN A 753 35.08 -16.93 -31.98
CA ASN A 753 33.67 -16.96 -31.53
C ASN A 753 33.50 -17.28 -30.03
N GLU A 754 34.51 -17.06 -29.18
CA GLU A 754 34.49 -17.42 -27.76
C GLU A 754 33.52 -16.55 -26.95
N PHE A 755 33.47 -15.25 -27.25
CA PHE A 755 32.43 -14.35 -26.74
C PHE A 755 31.02 -14.81 -27.15
N GLU A 756 30.84 -15.13 -28.43
CA GLU A 756 29.57 -15.60 -28.97
C GLU A 756 29.14 -16.92 -28.30
N LYS A 757 30.08 -17.84 -28.04
CA LYS A 757 29.85 -19.07 -27.28
C LYS A 757 29.43 -18.79 -25.83
N ASN A 758 30.10 -17.86 -25.14
CA ASN A 758 29.79 -17.53 -23.75
C ASN A 758 28.44 -16.80 -23.62
N ALA A 759 28.17 -15.86 -24.51
CA ALA A 759 26.89 -15.17 -24.59
C ALA A 759 25.75 -16.14 -24.95
N ASN A 760 25.95 -17.01 -25.94
CA ASN A 760 24.97 -18.04 -26.30
C ASN A 760 24.70 -19.01 -25.15
N LYS A 761 25.73 -19.45 -24.40
CA LYS A 761 25.55 -20.29 -23.20
C LYS A 761 24.74 -19.58 -22.10
N ALA A 762 25.02 -18.30 -21.84
CA ALA A 762 24.29 -17.52 -20.84
C ALA A 762 22.82 -17.31 -21.23
N ILE A 763 22.58 -16.95 -22.50
CA ILE A 763 21.26 -16.81 -23.09
C ILE A 763 20.51 -18.15 -23.05
N GLU A 764 21.15 -19.25 -23.47
CA GLU A 764 20.57 -20.59 -23.46
C GLU A 764 20.16 -21.02 -22.05
N LYS A 765 21.00 -20.77 -21.03
CA LYS A 765 20.68 -21.06 -19.64
C LYS A 765 19.48 -20.26 -19.14
N MET A 766 19.37 -19.00 -19.55
CA MET A 766 18.25 -18.12 -19.19
C MET A 766 16.96 -18.56 -19.90
N VAL A 767 17.03 -18.81 -21.21
CA VAL A 767 15.91 -19.34 -22.01
C VAL A 767 15.44 -20.68 -21.48
N LYS A 768 16.35 -21.60 -21.13
CA LYS A 768 16.01 -22.89 -20.49
C LYS A 768 15.29 -22.69 -19.15
N ARG A 769 15.75 -21.77 -18.30
CA ARG A 769 15.08 -21.44 -17.03
C ARG A 769 13.66 -20.89 -17.28
N ALA A 770 13.52 -19.97 -18.23
CA ALA A 770 12.22 -19.42 -18.62
C ALA A 770 11.28 -20.51 -19.15
N VAL A 771 11.76 -21.36 -20.07
CA VAL A 771 10.98 -22.48 -20.64
C VAL A 771 10.55 -23.46 -19.55
N VAL A 772 11.41 -23.79 -18.58
CA VAL A 772 11.05 -24.68 -17.46
C VAL A 772 9.98 -24.04 -16.57
N ARG A 773 10.09 -22.74 -16.26
CA ARG A 773 9.07 -22.02 -15.48
C ARG A 773 7.73 -21.93 -16.22
N ILE A 774 7.79 -21.64 -17.51
CA ILE A 774 6.61 -21.58 -18.39
C ILE A 774 5.97 -22.97 -18.47
N ALA A 775 6.74 -24.03 -18.71
CA ALA A 775 6.25 -25.40 -18.77
C ALA A 775 5.64 -25.85 -17.44
N GLY A 776 6.25 -25.52 -16.30
CA GLY A 776 5.68 -25.79 -14.98
C GLY A 776 4.34 -25.09 -14.78
N THR A 777 4.23 -23.84 -15.22
CA THR A 777 2.97 -23.08 -15.20
C THR A 777 1.92 -23.74 -16.09
N VAL A 778 2.29 -24.15 -17.31
CA VAL A 778 1.38 -24.84 -18.24
C VAL A 778 0.93 -26.20 -17.70
N VAL A 779 1.82 -26.97 -17.06
CA VAL A 779 1.47 -28.27 -16.46
C VAL A 779 0.52 -28.11 -15.28
N VAL A 780 0.74 -27.12 -14.41
CA VAL A 780 -0.18 -26.81 -13.29
C VAL A 780 -1.55 -26.39 -13.82
N VAL A 781 -1.58 -25.58 -14.88
CA VAL A 781 -2.83 -25.18 -15.55
C VAL A 781 -3.52 -26.38 -16.21
N ALA A 782 -2.78 -27.22 -16.93
CA ALA A 782 -3.32 -28.42 -17.58
C ALA A 782 -3.82 -29.45 -16.57
N ALA A 783 -3.15 -29.62 -15.43
CA ALA A 783 -3.59 -30.48 -14.33
C ALA A 783 -4.84 -29.90 -13.64
N GLY A 784 -4.92 -28.57 -13.48
CA GLY A 784 -6.12 -27.90 -12.99
C GLY A 784 -7.32 -28.05 -13.93
N VAL A 785 -7.10 -27.88 -15.24
CA VAL A 785 -8.12 -28.05 -16.28
C VAL A 785 -8.54 -29.52 -16.42
N GLY A 786 -7.58 -30.47 -16.39
CA GLY A 786 -7.86 -31.90 -16.44
C GLY A 786 -8.58 -32.41 -15.19
N GLY A 787 -8.21 -31.92 -14.00
CA GLY A 787 -8.91 -32.20 -12.76
C GLY A 787 -10.32 -31.59 -12.70
N TRP A 788 -10.51 -30.42 -13.32
CA TRP A 788 -11.84 -29.83 -13.50
C TRP A 788 -12.69 -30.65 -14.50
N TRP A 789 -12.13 -31.04 -15.64
CA TRP A 789 -12.81 -31.86 -16.66
C TRP A 789 -13.22 -33.24 -16.12
N TRP A 790 -12.33 -33.90 -15.37
CA TRP A 790 -12.62 -35.18 -14.71
C TRP A 790 -13.72 -35.06 -13.64
N ARG A 791 -13.84 -33.91 -12.96
CA ARG A 791 -14.92 -33.66 -11.98
C ARG A 791 -16.25 -33.24 -12.62
N SER A 792 -16.23 -32.88 -13.90
CA SER A 792 -17.43 -32.47 -14.66
C SER A 792 -18.03 -33.60 -15.50
N GLN A 793 -17.35 -34.76 -15.57
CA GLN A 793 -17.92 -36.06 -15.94
C GLN A 793 -18.49 -36.71 -14.68
#